data_AF-A0A973A1R0-F1
#
_entry.id   AF-A0A973A1R0-F1
#
_cell.length_a   1.000
_cell.length_b   1.000
_cell.length_c   1.000
_cell.angle_alpha   90.00
_cell.angle_beta   90.00
_cell.angle_gamma   90.00
#
_symmetry.space_group_name_H-M   'P 1'
#
loop_
_entity.id
_entity.type
_entity.pdbx_description
1 polymer ?
#
loop_
_entity_poly.entity_id
_entity_poly.type
_entity_poly.pdbx_seq_one_letter_code
_entity_poly.pdbx_strand_id
1 'polypeptide(L)'
;MFEQNQRVILGTVLVAPRGRGSERTPDCPEYGIQFVRHDAFPKEQLRDLFNTVKTSLTAATELTAFYFPTFEQQCAAQEDADWFASQGIPLSSSARWAKGNTCYSPGWTLGQLKFITASDIESAYHEGRLSPTDILLTDGIPAELPYLAGIASLAPSTPNSHVAILARTYGIPFMHLVLDADVDLALALEGKRILYSASNDFYGNLKTQIIDIDAMDESTVADILKLKQTDPLIFSAMESYGVYGVPTSELMPSDIKYVGGKASNFGILNLALPENSPPSMALTFDIWNAFLDQPLSTVPKLTLDPGEHILFWADNDLELGSDHMSFKLGRKGESIALFDRNGLTLIDSITFGEQREDVSYGRSMDGSHTWQAFDGPTPGASNTVSPNEYTGGLVINEFMADNENCLEDPGRPNSYPDWIELYNGSNEPIELNGLYLTDDIDDPTQWQIPMEASGGTLRERIAHLTGAYTSYPPQDMLALSCDLALVRSLFTNGNTTVFSDPLKSALLDTLSDSSMGFNPNAKLRFRSSTNVEDSDDFIGAGLYDSYSGCLAASYDDNLGTCDPNDNNPRTVFSAIRKTYASFYNNNAFLERLRHQVDEGKVGMSLLVHHSFPDELELANGVATIDTRGLINEEGYITITLVSQTGAVSVTNPEDESTPEELVIEVLSSGAIRIPSTVARYSNILPVGGKVMTWKDDYRTLAEMILKVSDQFAASTGKLSYVLDLEYKKMAPGGEVLREGGLVIKQVRQVPTPDQDDTQIPYLVNVPAQYEVFTGEVVLDEEVDIFAFHRLKSRWTIETLSIPMENTHLAQQLYSSLCMEYIDDDHIDSITCVVDPHNSVAHAYDNISQYASDIWHVEDMANARTYCLETTDIPHSVSATDNPILTITDLGRYAFNTALKCLTLDVQHSQPVTSISNRDTSHLKSVSNDRVYLWPRDDAPHEKDILQERYLSQNGMTVDTAFYYPPPPGGLASWVGGAGATAPLKRWEQTTITGLTSEPIVLKGYYSQTLHPEHHNFVEHYIFEPQLEPGLSSDILAELKAKDIRYIRVIMASNNAESLITTHGFDIK
;
A
#
# COMPACT_ATOMS: atom_id res chain seq x y z
N MET A 1 -1.76 37.46 13.30
CA MET A 1 -1.90 36.00 13.13
C MET A 1 -2.67 35.62 11.87
N PHE A 2 -3.16 36.57 11.06
CA PHE A 2 -3.84 36.28 9.79
C PHE A 2 -3.24 37.14 8.68
N GLU A 3 -3.25 36.62 7.46
CA GLU A 3 -2.97 37.40 6.26
C GLU A 3 -4.14 38.27 5.82
N GLN A 4 -3.87 39.21 4.93
CA GLN A 4 -4.89 40.09 4.37
C GLN A 4 -5.87 39.24 3.53
N ASN A 5 -7.14 39.21 3.94
CA ASN A 5 -8.24 38.36 3.43
C ASN A 5 -8.38 36.95 4.01
N GLN A 6 -7.53 36.54 4.97
CA GLN A 6 -7.69 35.26 5.67
C GLN A 6 -8.69 35.41 6.84
N ARG A 7 -9.79 34.65 6.82
CA ARG A 7 -10.88 34.75 7.82
C ARG A 7 -10.77 33.71 8.95
N VAL A 8 -10.15 32.57 8.69
CA VAL A 8 -9.97 31.48 9.67
C VAL A 8 -8.65 30.76 9.40
N ILE A 9 -8.07 30.18 10.44
CA ILE A 9 -6.98 29.20 10.33
C ILE A 9 -7.55 27.88 10.83
N LEU A 10 -7.41 26.83 10.02
CA LEU A 10 -7.86 25.49 10.34
C LEU A 10 -6.73 24.73 11.03
N GLY A 11 -7.09 23.81 11.91
CA GLY A 11 -6.15 22.99 12.66
C GLY A 11 -6.86 21.97 13.53
N THR A 12 -6.12 20.95 13.95
CA THR A 12 -6.65 19.79 14.66
C THR A 12 -5.86 19.54 15.93
N VAL A 13 -6.55 19.15 17.01
CA VAL A 13 -5.91 18.60 18.22
C VAL A 13 -6.11 17.10 18.19
N LEU A 14 -5.02 16.37 18.01
CA LEU A 14 -4.96 14.93 17.87
C LEU A 14 -4.66 14.30 19.23
N VAL A 15 -5.37 13.24 19.61
CA VAL A 15 -5.16 12.55 20.89
C VAL A 15 -4.84 11.08 20.63
N ALA A 16 -3.86 10.54 21.36
CA ALA A 16 -3.46 9.15 21.23
C ALA A 16 -4.65 8.18 21.43
N PRO A 17 -4.76 7.11 20.62
CA PRO A 17 -5.84 6.12 20.72
C PRO A 17 -5.83 5.39 22.07
N ARG A 18 -7.01 5.08 22.61
CA ARG A 18 -7.17 4.34 23.88
C ARG A 18 -7.19 2.83 23.61
N GLY A 19 -6.44 2.05 24.39
CA GLY A 19 -6.53 0.59 24.36
C GLY A 19 -7.94 0.06 24.66
N ARG A 20 -8.31 -1.08 24.04
CA ARG A 20 -9.56 -1.80 24.39
C ARG A 20 -9.47 -2.22 25.87
N GLY A 21 -10.35 -1.70 26.71
CA GLY A 21 -10.58 -2.19 28.08
C GLY A 21 -10.13 -1.28 29.24
N SER A 22 -9.44 -0.17 29.01
CA SER A 22 -9.05 0.77 30.08
C SER A 22 -9.94 2.03 30.10
N GLU A 23 -10.98 2.03 30.93
CA GLU A 23 -11.86 3.21 31.09
C GLU A 23 -11.19 4.39 31.83
N ARG A 24 -9.93 4.29 32.29
CA ARG A 24 -9.39 5.24 33.28
C ARG A 24 -8.04 5.91 32.99
N THR A 25 -7.28 5.57 31.95
CA THR A 25 -6.00 6.24 31.64
C THR A 25 -5.67 6.16 30.14
N PRO A 26 -5.25 7.27 29.48
CA PRO A 26 -4.63 7.19 28.15
C PRO A 26 -3.36 6.35 28.21
N ASP A 27 -3.13 5.48 27.22
CA ASP A 27 -1.91 4.65 27.14
C ASP A 27 -0.65 5.50 26.87
N CYS A 28 -0.82 6.75 26.40
CA CYS A 28 0.27 7.69 26.13
C CYS A 28 -0.08 9.09 26.69
N PRO A 29 0.77 9.70 27.53
CA PRO A 29 0.50 11.01 28.13
C PRO A 29 0.87 12.16 27.16
N GLU A 30 0.27 12.18 25.97
CA GLU A 30 0.62 13.15 24.92
C GLU A 30 -0.54 13.44 23.95
N TYR A 31 -0.45 14.58 23.25
CA TYR A 31 -1.38 14.99 22.20
C TYR A 31 -0.66 15.85 21.14
N GLY A 32 -1.14 15.79 19.90
CA GLY A 32 -0.64 16.58 18.77
C GLY A 32 -1.49 17.82 18.53
N ILE A 33 -0.88 18.90 18.09
CA ILE A 33 -1.56 20.08 17.55
C ILE A 33 -1.07 20.25 16.11
N GLN A 34 -2.00 20.29 15.17
CA GLN A 34 -1.75 20.42 13.73
C GLN A 34 -2.45 21.69 13.23
N PHE A 35 -1.85 22.37 12.27
CA PHE A 35 -2.43 23.53 11.57
C PHE A 35 -2.43 23.24 10.09
N VAL A 36 -3.45 23.69 9.34
CA VAL A 36 -3.64 23.34 7.93
C VAL A 36 -3.55 24.61 7.07
N ARG A 37 -2.68 24.57 6.06
CA ARG A 37 -2.50 25.59 5.03
C ARG A 37 -1.65 25.05 3.87
N HIS A 38 -1.91 25.47 2.63
CA HIS A 38 -1.11 25.07 1.46
C HIS A 38 0.32 25.61 1.49
N ASP A 39 0.50 26.88 1.88
CA ASP A 39 1.82 27.45 2.09
C ASP A 39 2.26 27.34 3.56
N ALA A 40 3.55 27.11 3.76
CA ALA A 40 4.12 26.96 5.10
C ALA A 40 3.96 28.25 5.93
N PHE A 41 3.45 28.11 7.15
CA PHE A 41 3.41 29.24 8.07
C PHE A 41 4.83 29.67 8.47
N PRO A 42 5.08 30.99 8.60
CA PRO A 42 6.29 31.47 9.27
C PRO A 42 6.42 30.87 10.68
N LYS A 43 7.61 30.39 11.05
CA LYS A 43 7.85 29.69 12.34
C LYS A 43 7.42 30.48 13.57
N GLU A 44 7.56 31.81 13.58
CA GLU A 44 7.13 32.66 14.69
C GLU A 44 5.61 32.69 14.82
N GLN A 45 4.89 32.66 13.69
CA GLN A 45 3.44 32.57 13.67
C GLN A 45 2.97 31.21 14.18
N LEU A 46 3.63 30.12 13.78
CA LEU A 46 3.34 28.77 14.29
C LEU A 46 3.53 28.66 15.81
N ARG A 47 4.62 29.20 16.35
CA ARG A 47 4.84 29.26 17.81
C ARG A 47 3.66 29.93 18.53
N ASP A 48 3.19 31.04 17.99
CA ASP A 48 2.10 31.81 18.61
C ASP A 48 0.76 31.07 18.51
N LEU A 49 0.47 30.46 17.35
CA LEU A 49 -0.71 29.62 17.13
C LEU A 49 -0.70 28.39 18.06
N PHE A 50 0.42 27.67 18.10
CA PHE A 50 0.59 26.49 18.93
C PHE A 50 0.35 26.79 20.41
N ASN A 51 0.97 27.85 20.93
CA ASN A 51 0.79 28.26 22.32
C ASN A 51 -0.64 28.73 22.61
N THR A 52 -1.30 29.39 21.65
CA THR A 52 -2.70 29.80 21.77
C THR A 52 -3.62 28.59 21.91
N VAL A 53 -3.44 27.57 21.07
CA VAL A 53 -4.23 26.33 21.16
C VAL A 53 -3.89 25.59 22.46
N LYS A 54 -2.61 25.36 22.75
CA LYS A 54 -2.14 24.66 23.96
C LYS A 54 -2.70 25.26 25.25
N THR A 55 -2.73 26.58 25.36
CA THR A 55 -3.26 27.28 26.55
C THR A 55 -4.78 27.28 26.63
N SER A 56 -5.47 27.06 25.50
CA SER A 56 -6.93 26.99 25.43
C SER A 56 -7.47 25.59 25.78
N LEU A 57 -6.62 24.57 25.79
CA LEU A 57 -7.00 23.19 26.11
C LEU A 57 -6.99 22.93 27.62
N THR A 58 -8.04 22.28 28.14
CA THR A 58 -8.04 21.73 29.50
C THR A 58 -7.42 20.34 29.48
N ALA A 59 -6.09 20.28 29.53
CA ALA A 59 -5.31 19.04 29.56
C ALA A 59 -4.78 18.76 30.97
N ALA A 60 -4.62 17.49 31.34
CA ALA A 60 -3.96 17.12 32.58
C ALA A 60 -2.47 17.50 32.54
N THR A 61 -1.89 17.84 33.68
CA THR A 61 -0.52 18.41 33.79
C THR A 61 0.58 17.49 33.28
N GLU A 62 0.31 16.20 33.23
CA GLU A 62 1.17 15.13 32.76
C GLU A 62 1.19 14.98 31.23
N LEU A 63 0.27 15.65 30.49
CA LEU A 63 0.18 15.53 29.03
C LEU A 63 1.18 16.45 28.30
N THR A 64 1.98 15.88 27.41
CA THR A 64 2.91 16.61 26.55
C THR A 64 2.27 16.99 25.22
N ALA A 65 2.39 18.26 24.83
CA ALA A 65 1.89 18.76 23.55
C ALA A 65 3.00 18.74 22.50
N PHE A 66 2.73 18.20 21.32
CA PHE A 66 3.64 18.18 20.17
C PHE A 66 3.05 18.96 19.01
N TYR A 67 3.90 19.65 18.24
CA TYR A 67 3.49 20.19 16.94
C TYR A 67 3.60 19.09 15.90
N PHE A 68 2.47 18.76 15.28
CA PHE A 68 2.37 17.78 14.20
C PHE A 68 2.19 18.57 12.90
N PRO A 69 3.25 18.79 12.10
CA PRO A 69 3.10 19.47 10.81
C PRO A 69 2.26 18.61 9.85
N THR A 70 1.47 19.25 8.98
CA THR A 70 0.87 18.56 7.81
C THR A 70 1.93 18.30 6.76
N PHE A 71 1.63 17.46 5.77
CA PHE A 71 2.53 17.16 4.64
C PHE A 71 3.14 18.44 4.02
N GLU A 72 2.32 19.45 3.71
CA GLU A 72 2.76 20.70 3.06
C GLU A 72 3.70 21.53 3.94
N GLN A 73 3.61 21.37 5.25
CA GLN A 73 4.42 22.11 6.23
C GLN A 73 5.62 21.31 6.74
N GLN A 74 5.68 20.00 6.47
CA GLN A 74 6.62 19.08 7.09
C GLN A 74 8.07 19.48 6.81
N CYS A 75 8.40 19.78 5.55
CA CYS A 75 9.75 20.17 5.15
C CYS A 75 10.19 21.45 5.89
N ALA A 76 9.37 22.51 5.83
CA ALA A 76 9.66 23.79 6.50
C ALA A 76 9.74 23.66 8.04
N ALA A 77 8.85 22.85 8.64
CA ALA A 77 8.89 22.60 10.08
C ALA A 77 10.16 21.84 10.47
N GLN A 78 10.57 20.85 9.68
CA GLN A 78 11.76 20.04 9.93
C GLN A 78 13.05 20.86 9.80
N GLU A 79 13.14 21.77 8.84
CA GLU A 79 14.26 22.72 8.72
C GLU A 79 14.42 23.58 9.99
N ASP A 80 13.31 23.90 10.66
CA ASP A 80 13.26 24.73 11.88
C ASP A 80 13.12 23.93 13.19
N ALA A 81 13.35 22.60 13.17
CA ALA A 81 13.11 21.70 14.30
C ALA A 81 13.84 22.12 15.59
N ASP A 82 15.13 22.45 15.49
CA ASP A 82 15.95 22.89 16.64
C ASP A 82 15.40 24.19 17.25
N TRP A 83 14.88 25.09 16.40
CA TRP A 83 14.28 26.32 16.85
C TRP A 83 12.99 26.06 17.62
N PHE A 84 12.08 25.22 17.09
CA PHE A 84 10.85 24.85 17.79
C PHE A 84 11.12 24.14 19.12
N ALA A 85 12.09 23.23 19.15
CA ALA A 85 12.53 22.56 20.38
C ALA A 85 13.01 23.57 21.44
N SER A 86 13.77 24.60 21.03
CA SER A 86 14.20 25.69 21.93
C SER A 86 13.04 26.51 22.51
N GLN A 87 11.89 26.54 21.83
CA GLN A 87 10.67 27.22 22.27
C GLN A 87 9.74 26.29 23.10
N GLY A 88 10.14 25.04 23.36
CA GLY A 88 9.31 24.06 24.08
C GLY A 88 8.18 23.48 23.23
N ILE A 89 8.36 23.45 21.90
CA ILE A 89 7.42 22.93 20.91
C ILE A 89 8.11 21.74 20.21
N PRO A 90 8.09 20.53 20.80
CA PRO A 90 8.68 19.38 20.14
C PRO A 90 7.88 18.99 18.89
N LEU A 91 8.57 18.72 17.78
CA LEU A 91 7.98 18.17 16.56
C LEU A 91 7.74 16.66 16.72
N SER A 92 6.66 16.15 16.12
CA SER A 92 6.38 14.72 16.00
C SER A 92 5.27 14.50 14.96
N SER A 93 4.85 13.27 14.73
CA SER A 93 3.69 12.92 13.91
C SER A 93 2.82 11.88 14.60
N SER A 94 1.67 11.55 13.99
CA SER A 94 0.78 10.47 14.43
C SER A 94 1.44 9.09 14.39
N ALA A 95 2.55 8.92 13.65
CA ALA A 95 3.32 7.66 13.59
C ALA A 95 3.80 7.22 14.98
N ARG A 96 4.03 8.16 15.89
CA ARG A 96 4.39 7.90 17.30
C ARG A 96 3.35 7.05 18.04
N TRP A 97 2.10 7.02 17.58
CA TRP A 97 1.02 6.24 18.17
C TRP A 97 0.74 4.92 17.47
N ALA A 98 1.45 4.62 16.38
CA ALA A 98 1.29 3.35 15.68
C ALA A 98 1.86 2.20 16.53
N LYS A 99 1.19 1.04 16.49
CA LYS A 99 1.65 -0.18 17.15
C LYS A 99 2.23 -1.12 16.09
N GLY A 100 3.47 -0.85 15.68
CA GLY A 100 4.16 -1.62 14.64
C GLY A 100 3.87 -1.12 13.21
N ASN A 101 4.48 -1.79 12.23
CA ASN A 101 4.20 -1.52 10.82
C ASN A 101 2.72 -1.76 10.49
N THR A 102 2.22 -1.06 9.47
CA THR A 102 0.86 -1.25 8.99
C THR A 102 0.88 -1.86 7.60
N CYS A 103 0.14 -2.95 7.40
CA CYS A 103 -0.01 -3.59 6.10
C CYS A 103 -1.29 -3.09 5.43
N TYR A 104 -1.13 -2.46 4.26
CA TYR A 104 -2.25 -2.08 3.42
C TYR A 104 -2.59 -3.15 2.40
N SER A 105 -1.59 -3.89 1.91
CA SER A 105 -1.75 -5.04 1.04
C SER A 105 -0.76 -6.15 1.43
N PRO A 106 -1.23 -7.34 1.81
CA PRO A 106 -0.36 -8.49 1.98
C PRO A 106 0.17 -8.95 0.63
N GLY A 107 1.31 -9.63 0.64
CA GLY A 107 1.95 -10.15 -0.56
C GLY A 107 3.43 -10.33 -0.37
N TRP A 108 4.12 -10.71 -1.43
CA TRP A 108 5.56 -10.91 -1.45
C TRP A 108 6.11 -10.55 -2.82
N THR A 109 7.38 -10.19 -2.91
CA THR A 109 8.02 -9.83 -4.18
C THR A 109 9.55 -9.93 -4.11
N LEU A 110 10.20 -9.98 -5.27
CA LEU A 110 11.64 -9.74 -5.44
C LEU A 110 11.82 -8.53 -6.35
N GLY A 111 12.75 -7.65 -6.01
CA GLY A 111 13.03 -6.47 -6.82
C GLY A 111 14.17 -5.64 -6.26
N GLN A 112 14.64 -4.65 -7.01
CA GLN A 112 15.59 -3.67 -6.50
C GLN A 112 14.86 -2.65 -5.64
N LEU A 113 15.32 -2.44 -4.40
CA LEU A 113 14.76 -1.40 -3.53
C LEU A 113 15.28 -0.02 -3.96
N LYS A 114 14.39 0.92 -4.23
CA LYS A 114 14.75 2.29 -4.64
C LYS A 114 14.03 3.31 -3.79
N PHE A 115 14.79 4.21 -3.17
CA PHE A 115 14.23 5.36 -2.48
C PHE A 115 13.91 6.47 -3.50
N ILE A 116 12.65 6.85 -3.62
CA ILE A 116 12.19 7.97 -4.46
C ILE A 116 11.22 8.79 -3.61
N THR A 117 11.43 10.11 -3.54
CA THR A 117 10.50 11.02 -2.84
C THR A 117 9.16 11.05 -3.55
N ALA A 118 8.07 11.27 -2.81
CA ALA A 118 6.71 11.24 -3.36
C ALA A 118 6.52 12.17 -4.58
N SER A 119 7.19 13.33 -4.59
CA SER A 119 7.16 14.31 -5.68
C SER A 119 7.82 13.83 -6.98
N ASP A 120 8.77 12.89 -6.89
CA ASP A 120 9.66 12.53 -7.99
C ASP A 120 9.29 11.19 -8.62
N ILE A 121 8.30 10.47 -8.07
CA ILE A 121 7.94 9.11 -8.48
C ILE A 121 7.55 9.05 -9.95
N GLU A 122 6.67 9.94 -10.40
CA GLU A 122 6.18 9.96 -11.78
C GLU A 122 7.32 10.21 -12.76
N SER A 123 8.12 11.26 -12.53
CA SER A 123 9.30 11.56 -13.35
C SER A 123 10.33 10.41 -13.32
N ALA A 124 10.57 9.80 -12.16
CA ALA A 124 11.49 8.67 -12.03
C ALA A 124 11.04 7.47 -12.86
N TYR A 125 9.74 7.19 -12.88
CA TYR A 125 9.18 6.10 -13.66
C TYR A 125 9.25 6.36 -15.17
N HIS A 126 8.93 7.58 -15.60
CA HIS A 126 9.04 7.98 -17.01
C HIS A 126 10.48 7.99 -17.52
N GLU A 127 11.44 8.43 -16.70
CA GLU A 127 12.86 8.44 -17.05
C GLU A 127 13.53 7.05 -16.96
N GLY A 128 12.79 6.03 -16.50
CA GLY A 128 13.32 4.68 -16.31
C GLY A 128 14.24 4.52 -15.10
N ARG A 129 14.31 5.52 -14.21
CA ARG A 129 14.98 5.39 -12.89
C ARG A 129 14.21 4.47 -11.97
N LEU A 130 12.89 4.40 -12.13
CA LEU A 130 11.97 3.47 -11.46
C LEU A 130 11.26 2.62 -12.52
N SER A 131 11.03 1.34 -12.24
CA SER A 131 10.48 0.38 -13.20
C SER A 131 9.47 -0.57 -12.54
N PRO A 132 8.63 -1.28 -13.34
CA PRO A 132 7.65 -2.25 -12.82
C PRO A 132 8.21 -3.37 -11.95
N THR A 133 9.51 -3.66 -12.06
CA THR A 133 10.20 -4.72 -11.30
C THR A 133 10.86 -4.22 -10.02
N ASP A 134 10.81 -2.91 -9.75
CA ASP A 134 11.41 -2.30 -8.57
C ASP A 134 10.45 -2.29 -7.38
N ILE A 135 11.04 -2.23 -6.19
CA ILE A 135 10.32 -2.01 -4.93
C ILE A 135 10.56 -0.55 -4.56
N LEU A 136 9.47 0.22 -4.46
CA LEU A 136 9.53 1.63 -4.09
C LEU A 136 9.61 1.77 -2.58
N LEU A 137 10.63 2.48 -2.09
CA LEU A 137 10.65 3.09 -0.75
C LEU A 137 10.39 4.60 -0.91
N THR A 138 9.42 5.15 -0.20
CA THR A 138 9.03 6.57 -0.37
C THR A 138 8.68 7.23 0.96
N ASP A 139 8.87 8.55 1.02
CA ASP A 139 8.50 9.42 2.14
C ASP A 139 7.02 9.82 2.15
N GLY A 140 6.28 9.50 1.08
CA GLY A 140 4.84 9.77 0.94
C GLY A 140 4.17 8.91 -0.12
N ILE A 141 2.85 8.80 -0.05
CA ILE A 141 2.05 8.08 -1.06
C ILE A 141 1.28 9.11 -1.89
N PRO A 142 1.60 9.29 -3.19
CA PRO A 142 0.81 10.13 -4.07
C PRO A 142 -0.57 9.53 -4.33
N ALA A 143 -1.47 10.34 -4.92
CA ALA A 143 -2.82 9.95 -5.31
C ALA A 143 -2.82 8.72 -6.24
N GLU A 144 -1.85 8.66 -7.15
CA GLU A 144 -1.66 7.57 -8.10
C GLU A 144 -0.21 7.12 -8.09
N LEU A 145 0.00 5.80 -8.18
CA LEU A 145 1.32 5.20 -8.35
C LEU A 145 1.36 4.41 -9.66
N PRO A 146 2.50 4.44 -10.37
CA PRO A 146 2.72 3.49 -11.45
C PRO A 146 2.75 2.05 -10.91
N TYR A 147 2.59 1.07 -11.78
CA TYR A 147 2.76 -0.33 -11.40
C TYR A 147 4.20 -0.58 -10.92
N LEU A 148 4.33 -1.24 -9.76
CA LEU A 148 5.59 -1.54 -9.09
C LEU A 148 5.56 -2.95 -8.51
N ALA A 149 6.72 -3.55 -8.24
CA ALA A 149 6.79 -4.91 -7.70
C ALA A 149 6.42 -4.95 -6.21
N GLY A 150 6.64 -3.86 -5.48
CA GLY A 150 6.39 -3.70 -4.04
C GLY A 150 6.39 -2.22 -3.62
N ILE A 151 5.69 -1.90 -2.53
CA ILE A 151 5.60 -0.53 -1.99
C ILE A 151 5.92 -0.56 -0.48
N ALA A 152 6.89 0.25 -0.08
CA ALA A 152 7.22 0.56 1.31
C ALA A 152 7.13 2.08 1.50
N SER A 153 6.31 2.51 2.45
CA SER A 153 6.13 3.93 2.75
C SER A 153 6.65 4.25 4.15
N LEU A 154 7.24 5.42 4.32
CA LEU A 154 7.57 6.00 5.63
C LEU A 154 6.42 6.84 6.20
N ALA A 155 5.42 7.16 5.36
CA ALA A 155 4.19 7.84 5.75
C ALA A 155 2.97 6.89 5.71
N PRO A 156 1.97 7.10 6.59
CA PRO A 156 0.76 6.30 6.58
C PRO A 156 -0.10 6.58 5.33
N SER A 157 -0.82 5.56 4.88
CA SER A 157 -1.93 5.62 3.92
C SER A 157 -3.23 5.11 4.56
N THR A 158 -4.32 5.07 3.79
CA THR A 158 -5.57 4.43 4.22
C THR A 158 -5.69 3.03 3.61
N PRO A 159 -6.24 2.03 4.34
CA PRO A 159 -6.42 0.67 3.81
C PRO A 159 -7.31 0.55 2.57
N ASN A 160 -8.05 1.61 2.23
CA ASN A 160 -8.94 1.67 1.08
C ASN A 160 -8.49 2.70 0.05
N SER A 161 -7.24 3.20 0.16
CA SER A 161 -6.69 4.04 -0.88
C SER A 161 -6.72 3.32 -2.23
N HIS A 162 -6.83 4.04 -3.34
CA HIS A 162 -6.71 3.45 -4.68
C HIS A 162 -5.44 2.62 -4.80
N VAL A 163 -4.32 3.14 -4.28
CA VAL A 163 -3.05 2.43 -4.17
C VAL A 163 -3.18 1.12 -3.39
N ALA A 164 -3.82 1.11 -2.22
CA ALA A 164 -4.01 -0.10 -1.42
C ALA A 164 -4.94 -1.13 -2.07
N ILE A 165 -6.04 -0.68 -2.68
CA ILE A 165 -6.99 -1.54 -3.40
C ILE A 165 -6.31 -2.17 -4.61
N LEU A 166 -5.56 -1.37 -5.38
CA LEU A 166 -4.77 -1.84 -6.52
C LEU A 166 -3.70 -2.84 -6.06
N ALA A 167 -2.93 -2.50 -5.03
CA ALA A 167 -1.91 -3.38 -4.49
C ALA A 167 -2.48 -4.75 -4.07
N ARG A 168 -3.65 -4.78 -3.42
CA ARG A 168 -4.34 -6.03 -3.07
C ARG A 168 -4.79 -6.81 -4.29
N THR A 169 -5.37 -6.11 -5.26
CA THR A 169 -5.81 -6.72 -6.53
C THR A 169 -4.64 -7.38 -7.26
N TYR A 170 -3.44 -6.82 -7.14
CA TYR A 170 -2.23 -7.30 -7.82
C TYR A 170 -1.33 -8.19 -6.96
N GLY A 171 -1.68 -8.47 -5.70
CA GLY A 171 -0.79 -9.18 -4.76
C GLY A 171 0.56 -8.46 -4.55
N ILE A 172 0.58 -7.14 -4.71
CA ILE A 172 1.75 -6.30 -4.46
C ILE A 172 1.82 -6.06 -2.94
N PRO A 173 2.94 -6.40 -2.27
CA PRO A 173 3.12 -6.06 -0.86
C PRO A 173 3.17 -4.54 -0.69
N PHE A 174 2.30 -4.00 0.16
CA PHE A 174 2.27 -2.57 0.50
C PHE A 174 2.20 -2.38 2.01
N MET A 175 3.26 -1.80 2.59
CA MET A 175 3.35 -1.49 4.03
C MET A 175 3.76 -0.05 4.30
N HIS A 176 3.25 0.50 5.40
CA HIS A 176 3.84 1.63 6.10
C HIS A 176 4.80 1.09 7.17
N LEU A 177 6.09 1.40 6.99
CA LEU A 177 7.14 1.08 7.95
C LEU A 177 7.15 2.16 9.04
N VAL A 178 7.03 1.73 10.29
CA VAL A 178 7.03 2.61 11.47
C VAL A 178 8.07 2.19 12.51
N LEU A 179 8.46 0.92 12.51
CA LEU A 179 9.49 0.42 13.41
C LEU A 179 10.86 0.90 12.94
N ASP A 180 11.59 1.61 13.81
CA ASP A 180 12.92 2.15 13.50
C ASP A 180 13.85 1.09 12.90
N ALA A 181 13.83 -0.14 13.44
CA ALA A 181 14.64 -1.25 12.93
C ALA A 181 14.32 -1.61 11.47
N ASP A 182 13.05 -1.61 11.07
CA ASP A 182 12.65 -1.94 9.71
C ASP A 182 12.91 -0.78 8.74
N VAL A 183 12.75 0.46 9.23
CA VAL A 183 13.09 1.68 8.46
C VAL A 183 14.59 1.75 8.21
N ASP A 184 15.41 1.58 9.25
CA ASP A 184 16.87 1.58 9.16
C ASP A 184 17.36 0.45 8.24
N LEU A 185 16.76 -0.74 8.32
CA LEU A 185 17.07 -1.86 7.44
C LEU A 185 16.72 -1.56 5.98
N ALA A 186 15.53 -1.03 5.71
CA ALA A 186 15.11 -0.66 4.36
C ALA A 186 16.04 0.41 3.75
N LEU A 187 16.37 1.46 4.51
CA LEU A 187 17.29 2.50 4.07
C LEU A 187 18.72 1.97 3.84
N ALA A 188 19.19 1.04 4.68
CA ALA A 188 20.51 0.42 4.51
C ALA A 188 20.59 -0.49 3.26
N LEU A 189 19.45 -1.00 2.78
CA LEU A 189 19.35 -1.85 1.60
C LEU A 189 18.95 -1.07 0.33
N GLU A 190 18.98 0.26 0.35
CA GLU A 190 18.74 1.06 -0.85
C GLU A 190 19.70 0.67 -1.99
N GLY A 191 19.14 0.44 -3.19
CA GLY A 191 19.86 0.00 -4.39
C GLY A 191 20.17 -1.49 -4.44
N LYS A 192 19.83 -2.27 -3.40
CA LYS A 192 20.02 -3.73 -3.34
C LYS A 192 18.82 -4.46 -3.91
N ARG A 193 19.03 -5.69 -4.40
CA ARG A 193 17.92 -6.61 -4.63
C ARG A 193 17.48 -7.19 -3.30
N ILE A 194 16.18 -7.15 -3.06
CA ILE A 194 15.61 -7.69 -1.83
C ILE A 194 14.43 -8.62 -2.12
N LEU A 195 14.20 -9.52 -1.17
CA LEU A 195 12.89 -10.12 -0.96
C LEU A 195 12.12 -9.25 0.03
N TYR A 196 10.92 -8.86 -0.38
CA TYR A 196 10.03 -8.02 0.41
C TYR A 196 8.67 -8.68 0.55
N SER A 197 8.20 -8.90 1.78
CA SER A 197 6.89 -9.49 2.04
C SER A 197 6.17 -8.90 3.24
N ALA A 198 4.85 -8.87 3.12
CA ALA A 198 3.89 -8.47 4.13
C ALA A 198 2.88 -9.61 4.33
N SER A 199 2.86 -10.24 5.50
CA SER A 199 1.92 -11.33 5.79
C SER A 199 1.45 -11.29 7.24
N ASN A 200 0.28 -11.82 7.56
CA ASN A 200 -0.13 -11.94 8.97
C ASN A 200 0.39 -13.25 9.58
N ASP A 201 0.80 -13.21 10.85
CA ASP A 201 1.08 -14.41 11.63
C ASP A 201 -0.21 -15.07 12.13
N PHE A 202 -0.08 -16.22 12.82
CA PHE A 202 -1.20 -16.96 13.41
C PHE A 202 -2.06 -16.13 14.39
N TYR A 203 -1.48 -15.11 15.02
CA TYR A 203 -2.14 -14.23 15.97
C TYR A 203 -2.70 -12.95 15.32
N GLY A 204 -2.59 -12.83 13.99
CA GLY A 204 -3.03 -11.66 13.24
C GLY A 204 -2.09 -10.46 13.34
N ASN A 205 -0.86 -10.64 13.85
CA ASN A 205 0.16 -9.59 13.79
C ASN A 205 0.80 -9.56 12.42
N LEU A 206 1.18 -8.37 11.97
CA LEU A 206 1.92 -8.22 10.72
C LEU A 206 3.36 -8.74 10.89
N LYS A 207 3.71 -9.73 10.06
CA LYS A 207 5.07 -10.18 9.80
C LYS A 207 5.61 -9.46 8.57
N THR A 208 6.72 -8.75 8.78
CA THR A 208 7.47 -8.04 7.74
C THR A 208 8.74 -8.83 7.43
N GLN A 209 9.06 -9.06 6.16
CA GLN A 209 10.37 -9.58 5.74
C GLN A 209 10.99 -8.62 4.72
N ILE A 210 12.22 -8.18 5.02
CA ILE A 210 13.09 -7.39 4.13
C ILE A 210 14.44 -8.09 4.13
N ILE A 211 14.73 -8.87 3.08
CA ILE A 211 15.90 -9.77 3.04
C ILE A 211 16.78 -9.36 1.85
N ASP A 212 18.06 -9.10 2.09
CA ASP A 212 19.05 -8.92 1.02
C ASP A 212 19.25 -10.24 0.25
N ILE A 213 19.05 -10.21 -1.06
CA ILE A 213 19.21 -11.37 -1.95
C ILE A 213 20.29 -11.14 -3.01
N ASP A 214 21.14 -10.12 -2.90
CA ASP A 214 22.18 -9.84 -3.89
C ASP A 214 23.11 -11.04 -4.12
N ALA A 215 23.36 -11.82 -3.07
CA ALA A 215 24.21 -13.02 -3.10
C ALA A 215 23.50 -14.28 -3.64
N MET A 216 22.20 -14.22 -3.91
CA MET A 216 21.41 -15.33 -4.43
C MET A 216 21.71 -15.55 -5.92
N ASP A 217 21.73 -16.80 -6.37
CA ASP A 217 21.96 -17.11 -7.77
C ASP A 217 20.73 -16.82 -8.64
N GLU A 218 20.97 -16.46 -9.91
CA GLU A 218 19.92 -16.08 -10.86
C GLU A 218 18.92 -17.22 -11.15
N SER A 219 19.33 -18.49 -11.04
CA SER A 219 18.41 -19.61 -11.21
C SER A 219 17.39 -19.68 -10.08
N THR A 220 17.83 -19.56 -8.83
CA THR A 220 16.94 -19.50 -7.66
C THR A 220 16.02 -18.29 -7.74
N VAL A 221 16.54 -17.10 -8.11
CA VAL A 221 15.70 -15.90 -8.32
C VAL A 221 14.63 -16.17 -9.39
N ALA A 222 15.00 -16.78 -10.51
CA ALA A 222 14.06 -17.12 -11.58
C ALA A 222 13.02 -18.16 -11.15
N ASP A 223 13.41 -19.17 -10.36
CA ASP A 223 12.49 -20.19 -9.84
C ASP A 223 11.49 -19.59 -8.84
N ILE A 224 11.95 -18.69 -7.96
CA ILE A 224 11.07 -17.96 -7.05
C ILE A 224 10.12 -17.06 -7.85
N LEU A 225 10.60 -16.30 -8.83
CA LEU A 225 9.74 -15.41 -9.65
C LEU A 225 8.66 -16.17 -10.44
N LYS A 226 8.86 -17.45 -10.79
CA LYS A 226 7.80 -18.28 -11.40
C LYS A 226 6.59 -18.46 -10.49
N LEU A 227 6.77 -18.45 -9.18
CA LEU A 227 5.67 -18.52 -8.20
C LEU A 227 4.77 -17.26 -8.25
N LYS A 228 5.24 -16.17 -8.85
CA LYS A 228 4.49 -14.91 -9.02
C LYS A 228 3.94 -14.73 -10.43
N GLN A 229 4.14 -15.69 -11.33
CA GLN A 229 3.63 -15.61 -12.69
C GLN A 229 2.11 -15.72 -12.70
N THR A 230 1.41 -14.68 -13.16
CA THR A 230 -0.05 -14.68 -13.25
C THR A 230 -0.52 -15.47 -14.46
N ASP A 231 -1.60 -16.21 -14.29
CA ASP A 231 -2.29 -16.86 -15.40
C ASP A 231 -2.82 -15.82 -16.43
N PRO A 232 -2.95 -16.21 -17.71
CA PRO A 232 -3.63 -15.38 -18.70
C PRO A 232 -5.07 -15.10 -18.29
N LEU A 233 -5.56 -13.87 -18.50
CA LEU A 233 -6.95 -13.51 -18.19
C LEU A 233 -7.91 -14.29 -19.08
N ILE A 234 -8.96 -14.87 -18.48
CA ILE A 234 -10.06 -15.48 -19.20
C ILE A 234 -11.13 -14.41 -19.39
N PHE A 235 -11.22 -13.86 -20.60
CA PHE A 235 -12.23 -12.86 -20.94
C PHE A 235 -12.98 -13.22 -22.22
N SER A 236 -14.19 -12.70 -22.35
CA SER A 236 -14.97 -12.80 -23.59
C SER A 236 -14.59 -11.66 -24.53
N ALA A 237 -14.15 -12.00 -25.74
CA ALA A 237 -13.87 -11.00 -26.78
C ALA A 237 -15.10 -10.14 -27.06
N MET A 238 -14.89 -8.87 -27.39
CA MET A 238 -15.99 -7.97 -27.75
C MET A 238 -16.79 -8.51 -28.93
N GLU A 239 -18.10 -8.42 -28.83
CA GLU A 239 -19.05 -8.75 -29.88
C GLU A 239 -19.97 -7.56 -30.17
N SER A 240 -20.52 -7.53 -31.39
CA SER A 240 -21.57 -6.58 -31.78
C SER A 240 -22.88 -6.97 -31.11
N TYR A 241 -23.55 -6.00 -30.47
CA TYR A 241 -24.91 -6.16 -29.99
C TYR A 241 -25.92 -5.86 -31.11
N GLY A 242 -25.54 -4.99 -32.05
CA GLY A 242 -26.31 -4.62 -33.23
C GLY A 242 -27.13 -3.33 -33.08
N VAL A 243 -27.08 -2.69 -31.91
CA VAL A 243 -27.61 -1.35 -31.64
C VAL A 243 -26.60 -0.55 -30.82
N TYR A 244 -26.67 0.79 -30.86
CA TYR A 244 -25.71 1.64 -30.16
C TYR A 244 -25.98 1.82 -28.67
N GLY A 245 -27.21 1.58 -28.20
CA GLY A 245 -27.56 1.70 -26.79
C GLY A 245 -28.62 0.70 -26.36
N VAL A 246 -28.50 0.23 -25.12
CA VAL A 246 -29.43 -0.74 -24.50
C VAL A 246 -29.69 -0.36 -23.03
N PRO A 247 -30.92 -0.51 -22.51
CA PRO A 247 -31.22 -0.26 -21.10
C PRO A 247 -30.48 -1.25 -20.20
N THR A 248 -29.85 -0.79 -19.13
CA THR A 248 -29.12 -1.67 -18.21
C THR A 248 -30.03 -2.65 -17.48
N SER A 249 -31.33 -2.36 -17.37
CA SER A 249 -32.33 -3.26 -16.78
C SER A 249 -32.55 -4.55 -17.57
N GLU A 250 -32.07 -4.61 -18.82
CA GLU A 250 -32.14 -5.80 -19.69
C GLU A 250 -30.84 -6.62 -19.67
N LEU A 251 -29.81 -6.15 -18.97
CA LEU A 251 -28.48 -6.74 -18.99
C LEU A 251 -28.26 -7.69 -17.82
N MET A 252 -27.44 -8.70 -18.09
CA MET A 252 -26.92 -9.66 -17.12
C MET A 252 -25.39 -9.67 -17.18
N PRO A 253 -24.67 -10.18 -16.16
CA PRO A 253 -23.20 -10.25 -16.17
C PRO A 253 -22.62 -10.92 -17.44
N SER A 254 -23.31 -11.89 -18.03
CA SER A 254 -22.91 -12.56 -19.27
C SER A 254 -22.85 -11.64 -20.50
N ASP A 255 -23.49 -10.48 -20.46
CA ASP A 255 -23.51 -9.50 -21.56
C ASP A 255 -22.26 -8.61 -21.58
N ILE A 256 -21.28 -8.86 -20.70
CA ILE A 256 -19.97 -8.18 -20.64
C ILE A 256 -19.28 -8.06 -22.01
N LYS A 257 -19.46 -9.06 -22.89
CA LYS A 257 -18.90 -9.06 -24.25
C LYS A 257 -19.53 -8.03 -25.20
N TYR A 258 -20.67 -7.45 -24.85
CA TYR A 258 -21.37 -6.45 -25.66
C TYR A 258 -21.26 -5.03 -25.10
N VAL A 259 -21.14 -4.91 -23.78
CA VAL A 259 -21.29 -3.64 -23.05
C VAL A 259 -20.23 -3.42 -21.95
N GLY A 260 -19.30 -4.36 -21.77
CA GLY A 260 -18.31 -4.31 -20.69
C GLY A 260 -18.88 -4.54 -19.28
N GLY A 261 -17.97 -4.71 -18.32
CA GLY A 261 -18.26 -5.24 -16.99
C GLY A 261 -19.12 -4.31 -16.12
N LYS A 262 -18.85 -2.99 -16.12
CA LYS A 262 -19.63 -2.04 -15.32
C LYS A 262 -21.08 -2.00 -15.76
N ALA A 263 -21.30 -1.89 -17.07
CA ALA A 263 -22.65 -1.81 -17.62
C ALA A 263 -23.43 -3.12 -17.44
N SER A 264 -22.80 -4.28 -17.68
CA SER A 264 -23.44 -5.59 -17.49
C SER A 264 -23.78 -5.85 -16.02
N ASN A 265 -22.87 -5.53 -15.09
CA ASN A 265 -23.09 -5.71 -13.66
C ASN A 265 -24.09 -4.70 -13.09
N PHE A 266 -24.27 -3.54 -13.72
CA PHE A 266 -25.33 -2.59 -13.33
C PHE A 266 -26.73 -3.19 -13.47
N GLY A 267 -26.93 -4.16 -14.36
CA GLY A 267 -28.18 -4.91 -14.48
C GLY A 267 -28.58 -5.64 -13.19
N ILE A 268 -27.61 -6.14 -12.42
CA ILE A 268 -27.85 -6.73 -11.09
C ILE A 268 -28.47 -5.70 -10.15
N LEU A 269 -27.98 -4.46 -10.16
CA LEU A 269 -28.49 -3.39 -9.29
C LEU A 269 -29.93 -3.03 -9.64
N ASN A 270 -30.24 -2.88 -10.93
CA ASN A 270 -31.62 -2.62 -11.37
C ASN A 270 -32.60 -3.71 -10.97
N LEU A 271 -32.17 -4.98 -11.04
CA LEU A 271 -33.01 -6.12 -10.66
C LEU A 271 -33.18 -6.23 -9.13
N ALA A 272 -32.10 -6.03 -8.37
CA ALA A 272 -32.11 -6.15 -6.91
C ALA A 272 -32.77 -4.94 -6.23
N LEU A 273 -32.56 -3.74 -6.77
CA LEU A 273 -32.86 -2.45 -6.16
C LEU A 273 -33.49 -1.47 -7.17
N PRO A 274 -34.66 -1.79 -7.77
CA PRO A 274 -35.27 -0.99 -8.82
C PRO A 274 -35.66 0.43 -8.38
N GLU A 275 -35.96 0.64 -7.08
CA GLU A 275 -36.31 1.95 -6.52
C GLU A 275 -35.08 2.75 -6.04
N ASN A 276 -33.91 2.10 -5.93
CA ASN A 276 -32.67 2.67 -5.40
C ASN A 276 -31.50 2.58 -6.39
N SER A 277 -31.82 2.49 -7.68
CA SER A 277 -30.87 2.51 -8.80
C SER A 277 -31.28 3.61 -9.80
N PRO A 278 -30.36 4.45 -10.29
CA PRO A 278 -30.70 5.46 -11.28
C PRO A 278 -31.12 4.84 -12.61
N PRO A 279 -32.01 5.51 -13.37
CA PRO A 279 -32.17 5.25 -14.79
C PRO A 279 -30.80 5.25 -15.48
N SER A 280 -30.56 4.22 -16.28
CA SER A 280 -29.25 4.00 -16.89
C SER A 280 -29.33 3.18 -18.17
N MET A 281 -28.34 3.37 -19.04
CA MET A 281 -28.16 2.63 -20.28
C MET A 281 -26.69 2.27 -20.50
N ALA A 282 -26.43 1.30 -21.37
CA ALA A 282 -25.11 1.00 -21.87
C ALA A 282 -25.00 1.44 -23.34
N LEU A 283 -23.97 2.21 -23.69
CA LEU A 283 -23.56 2.41 -25.08
C LEU A 283 -22.65 1.24 -25.47
N THR A 284 -23.05 0.43 -26.45
CA THR A 284 -22.43 -0.87 -26.75
C THR A 284 -21.07 -0.75 -27.45
N PHE A 285 -20.33 -1.84 -27.60
CA PHE A 285 -19.08 -1.83 -28.40
C PHE A 285 -19.28 -1.51 -29.88
N ASP A 286 -20.52 -1.50 -30.38
CA ASP A 286 -20.82 -1.08 -31.75
C ASP A 286 -20.43 0.38 -31.99
N ILE A 287 -20.63 1.25 -30.99
CA ILE A 287 -20.25 2.66 -31.12
C ILE A 287 -18.74 2.87 -31.01
N TRP A 288 -18.08 2.10 -30.14
CA TRP A 288 -16.62 2.09 -30.03
C TRP A 288 -15.99 1.73 -31.38
N ASN A 289 -16.43 0.62 -31.98
CA ASN A 289 -15.91 0.18 -33.26
C ASN A 289 -16.22 1.19 -34.38
N ALA A 290 -17.45 1.71 -34.45
CA ALA A 290 -17.82 2.72 -35.43
C ALA A 290 -16.98 4.00 -35.30
N PHE A 291 -16.64 4.42 -34.08
CA PHE A 291 -15.78 5.58 -33.83
C PHE A 291 -14.33 5.30 -34.23
N LEU A 292 -13.76 4.13 -33.89
CA LEU A 292 -12.39 3.79 -34.25
C LEU A 292 -12.18 3.58 -35.75
N ASP A 293 -13.20 3.08 -36.45
CA ASP A 293 -13.13 2.77 -37.87
C ASP A 293 -13.41 3.99 -38.77
N GLN A 294 -13.72 5.14 -38.17
CA GLN A 294 -13.88 6.38 -38.91
C GLN A 294 -12.53 6.85 -39.49
N PRO A 295 -12.53 7.46 -40.69
CA PRO A 295 -11.32 8.04 -41.25
C PRO A 295 -10.85 9.23 -40.39
N LEU A 296 -9.54 9.34 -40.18
CA LEU A 296 -8.97 10.53 -39.53
C LEU A 296 -9.13 11.75 -40.43
N SER A 297 -9.42 12.90 -39.83
CA SER A 297 -9.29 14.18 -40.52
C SER A 297 -7.84 14.38 -40.93
N THR A 298 -7.62 14.92 -42.14
CA THR A 298 -6.25 15.20 -42.59
C THR A 298 -5.72 16.43 -41.86
N VAL A 299 -4.74 16.23 -41.00
CA VAL A 299 -3.97 17.29 -40.35
C VAL A 299 -2.62 17.37 -41.03
N PRO A 300 -2.31 18.46 -41.75
CA PRO A 300 -1.05 18.56 -42.48
C PRO A 300 0.14 18.67 -41.52
N LYS A 301 1.31 18.28 -42.01
CA LYS A 301 2.57 18.64 -41.37
C LYS A 301 2.68 20.16 -41.27
N LEU A 302 2.80 20.66 -40.05
CA LEU A 302 3.02 22.05 -39.70
C LEU A 302 4.51 22.26 -39.43
N THR A 303 5.17 22.91 -40.37
CA THR A 303 6.59 23.27 -40.28
C THR A 303 6.69 24.79 -40.38
N LEU A 304 7.52 25.38 -39.53
CA LEU A 304 7.83 26.80 -39.53
C LEU A 304 9.24 26.98 -40.10
N ASP A 305 9.37 27.60 -41.28
CA ASP A 305 10.68 27.84 -41.90
C ASP A 305 11.47 28.93 -41.12
N PRO A 306 12.80 29.03 -41.32
CA PRO A 306 13.61 30.07 -40.69
C PRO A 306 13.06 31.47 -40.90
N GLY A 307 12.79 32.18 -39.80
CA GLY A 307 12.26 33.53 -39.81
C GLY A 307 10.75 33.66 -39.98
N GLU A 308 10.01 32.54 -40.00
CA GLU A 308 8.54 32.56 -40.04
C GLU A 308 7.91 32.65 -38.66
N HIS A 309 6.65 33.11 -38.65
CA HIS A 309 5.80 33.29 -37.49
C HIS A 309 4.49 32.50 -37.67
N ILE A 310 3.92 32.03 -36.56
CA ILE A 310 2.61 31.39 -36.55
C ILE A 310 1.83 31.80 -35.31
N LEU A 311 0.52 31.98 -35.47
CA LEU A 311 -0.39 32.39 -34.42
C LEU A 311 -1.35 31.26 -34.03
N PHE A 312 -1.66 31.18 -32.74
CA PHE A 312 -2.66 30.29 -32.16
C PHE A 312 -3.63 31.09 -31.29
N TRP A 313 -4.91 30.75 -31.32
CA TRP A 313 -5.98 31.40 -30.56
C TRP A 313 -6.16 30.76 -29.19
N ALA A 314 -5.99 31.55 -28.13
CA ALA A 314 -6.19 31.15 -26.75
C ALA A 314 -7.63 31.42 -26.32
N ASP A 315 -8.57 30.60 -26.78
CA ASP A 315 -10.01 30.83 -26.61
C ASP A 315 -10.78 29.72 -25.88
N ASN A 316 -10.11 28.61 -25.54
CA ASN A 316 -10.72 27.41 -24.96
C ASN A 316 -11.83 26.80 -25.84
N ASP A 317 -11.66 26.83 -27.16
CA ASP A 317 -12.62 26.29 -28.13
C ASP A 317 -11.94 25.48 -29.25
N LEU A 318 -11.62 24.22 -28.94
CA LEU A 318 -11.00 23.28 -29.87
C LEU A 318 -11.88 22.91 -31.08
N GLU A 319 -13.16 23.29 -31.10
CA GLU A 319 -14.07 22.94 -32.20
C GLU A 319 -13.96 23.90 -33.40
N LEU A 320 -13.29 25.04 -33.23
CA LEU A 320 -13.14 26.08 -34.25
C LEU A 320 -11.99 25.84 -35.24
N GLY A 321 -10.98 25.07 -34.86
CA GLY A 321 -9.87 24.75 -35.78
C GLY A 321 -8.61 24.26 -35.08
N SER A 322 -7.64 23.80 -35.89
CA SER A 322 -6.35 23.26 -35.43
C SER A 322 -5.44 24.31 -34.79
N ASP A 323 -5.77 25.57 -34.95
CA ASP A 323 -5.08 26.74 -34.43
C ASP A 323 -5.73 27.31 -33.16
N HIS A 324 -6.80 26.67 -32.63
CA HIS A 324 -7.47 27.05 -31.38
C HIS A 324 -7.03 26.17 -30.19
N MET A 325 -6.81 26.80 -29.04
CA MET A 325 -6.23 26.20 -27.83
C MET A 325 -7.30 25.79 -26.81
N SER A 326 -6.93 24.92 -25.86
CA SER A 326 -7.81 24.46 -24.75
C SER A 326 -7.80 25.36 -23.53
N PHE A 327 -7.21 26.56 -23.61
CA PHE A 327 -7.13 27.53 -22.52
C PHE A 327 -7.29 28.96 -23.04
N LYS A 328 -7.45 29.91 -22.10
CA LYS A 328 -7.55 31.36 -22.35
C LYS A 328 -6.55 32.10 -21.49
N LEU A 329 -6.08 33.25 -21.95
CA LEU A 329 -5.12 34.02 -21.17
C LEU A 329 -5.81 34.93 -20.11
N GLY A 330 -5.22 35.02 -18.93
CA GLY A 330 -5.62 35.85 -17.82
C GLY A 330 -5.01 37.25 -17.87
N ARG A 331 -5.83 38.28 -18.08
CA ARG A 331 -5.39 39.70 -18.08
C ARG A 331 -4.64 40.18 -16.82
N LYS A 332 -4.71 39.47 -15.68
CA LYS A 332 -4.05 39.89 -14.42
C LYS A 332 -2.59 39.43 -14.33
N GLY A 333 -2.14 38.58 -15.24
CA GLY A 333 -0.81 37.99 -15.24
C GLY A 333 -0.82 36.52 -14.82
N GLU A 334 0.00 35.75 -15.53
CA GLU A 334 0.22 34.30 -15.44
C GLU A 334 1.49 33.94 -16.24
N SER A 335 1.66 32.69 -16.64
CA SER A 335 2.77 32.27 -17.50
C SER A 335 2.30 31.79 -18.86
N ILE A 336 3.18 31.77 -19.85
CA ILE A 336 3.02 31.02 -21.10
C ILE A 336 4.27 30.18 -21.25
N ALA A 337 4.12 28.89 -21.47
CA ALA A 337 5.26 27.99 -21.68
C ALA A 337 5.05 27.10 -22.90
N LEU A 338 6.15 26.86 -23.61
CA LEU A 338 6.25 25.99 -24.77
C LEU A 338 7.13 24.79 -24.40
N PHE A 339 6.59 23.59 -24.54
CA PHE A 339 7.30 22.34 -24.25
C PHE A 339 7.46 21.47 -25.50
N ASP A 340 8.53 20.66 -25.50
CA ASP A 340 8.77 19.66 -26.54
C ASP A 340 7.73 18.53 -26.50
N ARG A 341 7.74 17.65 -27.49
CA ARG A 341 6.78 16.54 -27.69
C ARG A 341 6.73 15.55 -26.54
N ASN A 342 7.77 15.52 -25.71
CA ASN A 342 7.81 14.70 -24.50
C ASN A 342 7.00 15.29 -23.34
N GLY A 343 6.49 16.53 -23.46
CA GLY A 343 5.73 17.22 -22.42
C GLY A 343 6.55 17.60 -21.18
N LEU A 344 7.88 17.49 -21.23
CA LEU A 344 8.78 17.69 -20.08
C LEU A 344 9.88 18.71 -20.37
N THR A 345 10.39 18.74 -21.60
CA THR A 345 11.48 19.62 -21.99
C THR A 345 10.95 21.00 -22.31
N LEU A 346 11.16 21.96 -21.41
CA LEU A 346 10.83 23.36 -21.63
C LEU A 346 11.68 23.94 -22.78
N ILE A 347 11.02 24.44 -23.82
CA ILE A 347 11.64 25.12 -24.96
C ILE A 347 11.78 26.62 -24.68
N ASP A 348 10.69 27.27 -24.27
CA ASP A 348 10.65 28.70 -23.96
C ASP A 348 9.50 29.01 -22.99
N SER A 349 9.64 30.07 -22.18
CA SER A 349 8.56 30.55 -21.33
C SER A 349 8.65 32.05 -21.05
N ILE A 350 7.50 32.61 -20.68
CA ILE A 350 7.36 33.98 -20.20
C ILE A 350 6.35 34.04 -19.06
N THR A 351 6.70 34.69 -17.95
CA THR A 351 5.73 35.09 -16.92
C THR A 351 5.45 36.58 -17.09
N PHE A 352 4.18 36.94 -17.15
CA PHE A 352 3.73 38.31 -17.42
C PHE A 352 2.80 38.83 -16.31
N GLY A 353 2.75 40.16 -16.16
CA GLY A 353 1.90 40.84 -15.17
C GLY A 353 0.57 41.29 -15.77
N GLU A 354 -0.09 42.25 -15.13
CA GLU A 354 -1.35 42.81 -15.62
C GLU A 354 -1.22 43.36 -17.06
N GLN A 355 -2.11 42.90 -17.94
CA GLN A 355 -2.19 43.28 -19.35
C GLN A 355 -3.22 44.40 -19.56
N ARG A 356 -3.15 45.04 -20.72
CA ARG A 356 -4.05 46.15 -21.09
C ARG A 356 -4.83 45.76 -22.33
N GLU A 357 -6.12 46.11 -22.33
CA GLU A 357 -7.03 45.98 -23.47
C GLU A 357 -6.37 46.46 -24.76
N ASP A 358 -6.41 45.61 -25.80
CA ASP A 358 -5.88 45.85 -27.15
C ASP A 358 -4.38 46.20 -27.22
N VAL A 359 -3.59 45.78 -26.22
CA VAL A 359 -2.13 45.96 -26.19
C VAL A 359 -1.44 44.60 -26.14
N SER A 360 -0.72 44.24 -27.19
CA SER A 360 0.09 43.02 -27.18
C SER A 360 1.39 43.20 -26.40
N TYR A 361 1.90 42.09 -25.90
CA TYR A 361 3.17 41.99 -25.20
C TYR A 361 4.05 41.00 -25.95
N GLY A 362 5.26 41.41 -26.32
CA GLY A 362 6.13 40.60 -27.16
C GLY A 362 7.59 40.96 -27.01
N ARG A 363 8.44 40.17 -27.64
CA ARG A 363 9.89 40.38 -27.68
C ARG A 363 10.19 41.64 -28.50
N SER A 364 11.05 42.52 -27.98
CA SER A 364 11.39 43.83 -28.56
C SER A 364 11.94 43.75 -30.00
N MET A 365 12.55 42.62 -30.34
CA MET A 365 12.85 42.13 -31.69
C MET A 365 12.51 40.64 -31.71
N ASP A 366 12.26 40.07 -32.89
CA ASP A 366 11.94 38.65 -33.02
C ASP A 366 13.00 37.78 -32.31
N GLY A 367 12.54 36.94 -31.38
CA GLY A 367 13.38 36.09 -30.55
C GLY A 367 14.22 36.77 -29.46
N SER A 368 14.34 38.11 -29.43
CA SER A 368 15.13 38.81 -28.40
C SER A 368 14.71 38.47 -26.96
N HIS A 369 15.64 38.51 -26.00
CA HIS A 369 15.33 38.25 -24.58
C HIS A 369 14.56 39.38 -23.88
N THR A 370 14.38 40.52 -24.54
CA THR A 370 13.75 41.70 -23.94
C THR A 370 12.29 41.76 -24.36
N TRP A 371 11.38 41.85 -23.39
CA TRP A 371 9.94 41.96 -23.64
C TRP A 371 9.44 43.40 -23.47
N GLN A 372 8.44 43.79 -24.26
CA GLN A 372 7.81 45.10 -24.20
C GLN A 372 6.35 45.05 -24.62
N ALA A 373 5.58 46.06 -24.19
CA ALA A 373 4.23 46.29 -24.70
C ALA A 373 4.30 47.04 -26.04
N PHE A 374 3.46 46.67 -27.00
CA PHE A 374 3.40 47.30 -28.32
C PHE A 374 2.23 48.29 -28.42
N ASP A 375 2.50 49.46 -29.01
CA ASP A 375 1.45 50.45 -29.34
C ASP A 375 0.63 50.04 -30.59
N GLY A 376 1.06 49.00 -31.30
CA GLY A 376 0.34 48.34 -32.38
C GLY A 376 0.85 46.90 -32.54
N PRO A 377 -0.01 45.88 -32.48
CA PRO A 377 0.40 44.48 -32.48
C PRO A 377 1.01 44.05 -33.81
N THR A 378 1.89 43.05 -33.80
CA THR A 378 2.63 42.57 -34.99
C THR A 378 2.34 41.12 -35.40
N PRO A 379 1.08 40.63 -35.34
CA PRO A 379 0.79 39.23 -35.63
C PRO A 379 1.13 38.86 -37.08
N GLY A 380 1.86 37.75 -37.24
CA GLY A 380 2.37 37.24 -38.51
C GLY A 380 3.44 38.12 -39.16
N ALA A 381 4.00 39.09 -38.43
CA ALA A 381 4.99 40.06 -38.93
C ALA A 381 6.16 40.20 -37.95
N SER A 382 7.26 40.75 -38.44
CA SER A 382 8.43 41.00 -37.59
C SER A 382 8.17 42.12 -36.58
N ASN A 383 8.58 41.91 -35.32
CA ASN A 383 8.45 42.89 -34.24
C ASN A 383 9.28 44.17 -34.48
N THR A 384 10.22 44.17 -35.44
CA THR A 384 10.96 45.38 -35.89
C THR A 384 11.35 45.36 -37.38
N VAL A 385 11.78 46.53 -37.90
CA VAL A 385 12.19 46.70 -39.31
C VAL A 385 13.69 46.44 -39.56
N SER A 386 14.46 45.88 -38.61
CA SER A 386 15.92 45.70 -38.74
C SER A 386 16.38 44.31 -38.30
N PRO A 387 17.11 43.56 -39.14
CA PRO A 387 17.44 42.17 -38.85
C PRO A 387 18.64 42.03 -37.89
N ASN A 388 18.49 41.03 -37.01
CA ASN A 388 19.52 40.21 -36.34
C ASN A 388 20.08 40.66 -34.99
N GLU A 389 19.49 40.10 -33.93
CA GLU A 389 20.24 39.39 -32.89
C GLU A 389 19.62 37.99 -32.73
N TYR A 390 20.25 36.97 -33.31
CA TYR A 390 19.74 35.59 -33.34
C TYR A 390 19.72 34.98 -31.94
N THR A 391 18.54 34.68 -31.42
CA THR A 391 18.35 33.61 -30.43
C THR A 391 17.94 32.36 -31.20
N GLY A 392 18.88 31.45 -31.43
CA GLY A 392 18.59 30.24 -32.21
C GLY A 392 17.50 29.40 -31.53
N GLY A 393 16.53 28.90 -32.31
CA GLY A 393 15.48 27.98 -31.84
C GLY A 393 14.05 28.48 -32.08
N LEU A 394 13.08 27.72 -31.60
CA LEU A 394 11.66 28.08 -31.56
C LEU A 394 11.38 28.84 -30.25
N VAL A 395 10.65 29.95 -30.32
CA VAL A 395 10.39 30.82 -29.17
C VAL A 395 8.97 31.40 -29.21
N ILE A 396 8.43 31.75 -28.04
CA ILE A 396 7.22 32.56 -27.91
C ILE A 396 7.60 34.00 -28.25
N ASN A 397 6.95 34.61 -29.24
CA ASN A 397 7.37 35.88 -29.82
C ASN A 397 6.52 37.07 -29.37
N GLU A 398 5.19 36.91 -29.37
CA GLU A 398 4.21 37.94 -29.03
C GLU A 398 2.91 37.27 -28.57
N PHE A 399 2.15 37.93 -27.71
CA PHE A 399 0.81 37.50 -27.33
C PHE A 399 -0.09 38.70 -26.98
N MET A 400 -1.40 38.47 -26.93
CA MET A 400 -2.39 39.42 -26.43
C MET A 400 -3.42 38.68 -25.57
N ALA A 401 -3.61 39.12 -24.33
CA ALA A 401 -4.45 38.48 -23.31
C ALA A 401 -5.71 39.29 -22.92
N ASP A 402 -6.03 40.32 -23.72
CA ASP A 402 -7.23 41.16 -23.57
C ASP A 402 -7.54 41.78 -24.93
N ASN A 403 -7.87 40.94 -25.92
CA ASN A 403 -8.20 41.36 -27.30
C ASN A 403 -9.69 41.67 -27.41
N GLU A 404 -10.06 42.92 -27.66
CA GLU A 404 -11.47 43.31 -27.81
C GLU A 404 -11.76 43.80 -29.23
N ASN A 405 -10.77 44.41 -29.89
CA ASN A 405 -10.96 45.09 -31.17
C ASN A 405 -9.78 44.95 -32.14
N CYS A 406 -8.68 44.31 -31.75
CA CYS A 406 -7.40 44.40 -32.45
C CYS A 406 -7.24 43.38 -33.59
N LEU A 407 -7.33 42.09 -33.28
CA LEU A 407 -7.20 41.01 -34.25
C LEU A 407 -8.45 40.14 -34.20
N GLU A 408 -9.25 40.19 -35.25
CA GLU A 408 -10.45 39.38 -35.40
C GLU A 408 -10.08 37.95 -35.81
N ASP A 409 -10.71 36.96 -35.19
CA ASP A 409 -10.59 35.56 -35.61
C ASP A 409 -11.24 35.36 -37.00
N PRO A 410 -10.48 34.96 -38.03
CA PRO A 410 -11.02 34.72 -39.36
C PRO A 410 -12.09 33.62 -39.41
N GLY A 411 -12.05 32.67 -38.46
CA GLY A 411 -13.01 31.58 -38.30
C GLY A 411 -14.33 32.02 -37.67
N ARG A 412 -14.33 33.13 -36.93
CA ARG A 412 -15.51 33.62 -36.19
C ARG A 412 -15.69 35.15 -36.33
N PRO A 413 -16.48 35.61 -37.32
CA PRO A 413 -16.71 37.03 -37.54
C PRO A 413 -17.26 37.77 -36.31
N ASN A 414 -16.66 38.90 -35.97
CA ASN A 414 -16.84 39.74 -34.79
C ASN A 414 -16.40 39.09 -33.46
N SER A 415 -15.50 38.11 -33.51
CA SER A 415 -14.84 37.54 -32.33
C SER A 415 -13.39 37.98 -32.27
N TYR A 416 -12.92 38.35 -31.08
CA TYR A 416 -11.56 38.84 -30.83
C TYR A 416 -10.94 37.99 -29.71
N PRO A 417 -10.59 36.72 -29.96
CA PRO A 417 -9.98 35.90 -28.92
C PRO A 417 -8.53 36.33 -28.63
N ASP A 418 -8.05 35.97 -27.45
CA ASP A 418 -6.64 36.09 -27.10
C ASP A 418 -5.79 35.22 -28.03
N TRP A 419 -4.50 35.52 -28.15
CA TRP A 419 -3.63 34.80 -29.07
C TRP A 419 -2.17 34.78 -28.62
N ILE A 420 -1.46 33.75 -29.08
CA ILE A 420 -0.04 33.52 -28.86
C ILE A 420 0.63 33.31 -30.21
N GLU A 421 1.76 33.97 -30.43
CA GLU A 421 2.59 33.83 -31.62
C GLU A 421 3.91 33.12 -31.29
N LEU A 422 4.28 32.17 -32.14
CA LEU A 422 5.60 31.53 -32.13
C LEU A 422 6.46 32.02 -33.30
N TYR A 423 7.78 32.05 -33.09
CA TYR A 423 8.78 32.44 -34.08
C TYR A 423 9.90 31.41 -34.19
N ASN A 424 10.31 31.07 -35.42
CA ASN A 424 11.51 30.27 -35.67
C ASN A 424 12.75 31.17 -35.89
N GLY A 425 13.52 31.37 -34.83
CA GLY A 425 14.81 32.10 -34.88
C GLY A 425 16.01 31.25 -35.28
N SER A 426 15.82 29.97 -35.62
CA SER A 426 16.89 29.08 -36.09
C SER A 426 17.16 29.23 -37.59
N ASN A 427 18.14 28.48 -38.10
CA ASN A 427 18.49 28.43 -39.52
C ASN A 427 17.95 27.19 -40.24
N GLU A 428 17.15 26.35 -39.56
CA GLU A 428 16.53 25.16 -40.11
C GLU A 428 15.00 25.20 -39.89
N PRO A 429 14.21 24.53 -40.75
CA PRO A 429 12.76 24.41 -40.52
C PRO A 429 12.47 23.63 -39.22
N ILE A 430 11.50 24.09 -38.43
CA ILE A 430 11.09 23.44 -37.17
C ILE A 430 9.68 22.87 -37.33
N GLU A 431 9.50 21.59 -37.03
CA GLU A 431 8.20 20.93 -37.06
C GLU A 431 7.45 21.14 -35.75
N LEU A 432 6.28 21.75 -35.83
CA LEU A 432 5.49 22.18 -34.67
C LEU A 432 4.50 21.13 -34.17
N ASN A 433 4.08 20.19 -35.04
CA ASN A 433 3.12 19.16 -34.64
C ASN A 433 3.62 18.40 -33.40
N GLY A 434 2.74 18.24 -32.42
CA GLY A 434 3.03 17.49 -31.20
C GLY A 434 3.70 18.27 -30.06
N LEU A 435 4.15 19.52 -30.30
CA LEU A 435 4.62 20.40 -29.22
C LEU A 435 3.44 20.84 -28.33
N TYR A 436 3.74 21.25 -27.09
CA TYR A 436 2.72 21.70 -26.15
C TYR A 436 2.84 23.19 -25.83
N LEU A 437 1.69 23.86 -25.71
CA LEU A 437 1.57 25.19 -25.11
C LEU A 437 0.67 25.12 -23.88
N THR A 438 0.99 25.93 -22.88
CA THR A 438 0.25 26.00 -21.61
C THR A 438 0.30 27.42 -21.03
N ASP A 439 -0.75 27.80 -20.30
CA ASP A 439 -0.77 28.99 -19.45
C ASP A 439 -0.31 28.72 -17.99
N ASP A 440 -0.08 27.44 -17.66
CA ASP A 440 0.39 26.98 -16.36
C ASP A 440 1.65 26.13 -16.53
N ILE A 441 2.78 26.63 -16.03
CA ILE A 441 4.07 25.93 -16.15
C ILE A 441 4.09 24.61 -15.37
N ASP A 442 3.20 24.47 -14.38
CA ASP A 442 3.05 23.25 -13.58
C ASP A 442 2.12 22.22 -14.27
N ASP A 443 1.42 22.60 -15.36
CA ASP A 443 0.71 21.71 -16.28
C ASP A 443 1.28 21.83 -17.71
N PRO A 444 2.41 21.15 -18.01
CA PRO A 444 3.12 21.32 -19.27
C PRO A 444 2.38 20.77 -20.50
N THR A 445 1.24 20.08 -20.32
CA THR A 445 0.54 19.36 -21.40
C THR A 445 -0.87 19.85 -21.68
N GLN A 446 -1.24 21.05 -21.20
CA GLN A 446 -2.59 21.62 -21.37
C GLN A 446 -3.13 21.60 -22.81
N TRP A 447 -2.33 22.02 -23.78
CA TRP A 447 -2.70 21.98 -25.20
C TRP A 447 -1.57 21.46 -26.08
N GLN A 448 -1.86 20.46 -26.91
CA GLN A 448 -0.92 19.95 -27.92
C GLN A 448 -1.25 20.51 -29.30
N ILE A 449 -0.25 21.07 -29.99
CA ILE A 449 -0.37 21.40 -31.42
C ILE A 449 -0.74 20.11 -32.17
N PRO A 450 -1.85 20.10 -32.94
CA PRO A 450 -2.38 18.88 -33.54
C PRO A 450 -1.33 18.05 -34.28
N MET A 451 -1.36 16.73 -34.05
CA MET A 451 -0.42 15.80 -34.70
C MET A 451 -0.69 15.68 -36.19
N GLU A 452 0.38 15.56 -37.00
CA GLU A 452 0.25 15.23 -38.42
C GLU A 452 -0.53 13.91 -38.57
N ALA A 453 -1.57 13.94 -39.40
CA ALA A 453 -2.41 12.79 -39.71
C ALA A 453 -2.82 12.83 -41.19
N SER A 454 -2.53 11.76 -41.93
CA SER A 454 -2.93 11.64 -43.34
C SER A 454 -3.39 10.23 -43.69
N GLY A 455 -4.66 10.07 -44.04
CA GLY A 455 -5.24 8.78 -44.44
C GLY A 455 -5.37 7.76 -43.30
N GLY A 456 -6.10 6.68 -43.58
CA GLY A 456 -6.37 5.58 -42.63
C GLY A 456 -7.44 5.90 -41.58
N THR A 457 -7.64 4.96 -40.65
CA THR A 457 -8.57 5.08 -39.53
C THR A 457 -7.85 5.31 -38.20
N LEU A 458 -8.59 5.76 -37.18
CA LEU A 458 -8.04 5.87 -35.82
C LEU A 458 -7.48 4.53 -35.34
N ARG A 459 -8.17 3.41 -35.62
CA ARG A 459 -7.70 2.07 -35.29
C ARG A 459 -6.32 1.75 -35.90
N GLU A 460 -6.14 2.03 -37.18
CA GLU A 460 -4.88 1.76 -37.88
C GLU A 460 -3.73 2.59 -37.30
N ARG A 461 -4.00 3.86 -36.95
CA ARG A 461 -3.00 4.73 -36.33
C ARG A 461 -2.60 4.26 -34.94
N ILE A 462 -3.56 3.85 -34.11
CA ILE A 462 -3.29 3.29 -32.78
C ILE A 462 -2.43 2.03 -32.89
N ALA A 463 -2.82 1.08 -33.76
CA ALA A 463 -2.09 -0.16 -33.95
C ALA A 463 -0.64 0.06 -34.42
N HIS A 464 -0.39 1.12 -35.20
CA HIS A 464 0.96 1.50 -35.61
C HIS A 464 1.80 2.02 -34.44
N LEU A 465 1.23 2.86 -33.56
CA LEU A 465 1.92 3.43 -32.40
C LEU A 465 2.17 2.37 -31.31
N THR A 466 1.20 1.50 -31.04
CA THR A 466 1.30 0.52 -29.95
C THR A 466 1.94 -0.80 -30.35
N GLY A 467 2.03 -1.10 -31.65
CA GLY A 467 2.48 -2.40 -32.16
C GLY A 467 3.96 -2.75 -31.89
N ALA A 468 4.77 -1.78 -31.45
CA ALA A 468 6.16 -2.02 -31.03
C ALA A 468 6.25 -2.73 -29.67
N TYR A 469 5.20 -2.64 -28.83
CA TYR A 469 5.22 -3.10 -27.44
C TYR A 469 4.50 -4.45 -27.31
N THR A 470 5.26 -5.54 -27.40
CA THR A 470 4.71 -6.92 -27.41
C THR A 470 5.13 -7.78 -26.21
N SER A 471 5.94 -7.23 -25.30
CA SER A 471 6.41 -7.92 -24.12
C SER A 471 6.28 -7.04 -22.87
N TYR A 472 6.00 -7.66 -21.74
CA TYR A 472 6.00 -7.01 -20.43
C TYR A 472 7.21 -7.46 -19.58
N PRO A 473 7.95 -6.54 -18.93
CA PRO A 473 7.84 -5.09 -19.10
C PRO A 473 8.34 -4.63 -20.49
N PRO A 474 7.87 -3.48 -21.01
CA PRO A 474 8.40 -2.87 -22.23
C PRO A 474 9.90 -2.56 -22.12
N GLN A 475 10.63 -2.66 -23.24
CA GLN A 475 12.08 -2.33 -23.26
C GLN A 475 12.34 -0.83 -23.11
N ASP A 476 11.43 0.01 -23.61
CA ASP A 476 11.53 1.47 -23.56
C ASP A 476 10.22 2.05 -23.02
N MET A 477 10.21 2.31 -21.71
CA MET A 477 9.05 2.84 -21.00
C MET A 477 8.76 4.31 -21.35
N LEU A 478 9.79 5.08 -21.69
CA LEU A 478 9.66 6.47 -22.09
C LEU A 478 8.97 6.55 -23.45
N ALA A 479 9.44 5.77 -24.42
CA ALA A 479 8.82 5.69 -25.74
C ALA A 479 7.35 5.25 -25.65
N LEU A 480 7.05 4.23 -24.84
CA LEU A 480 5.66 3.79 -24.62
C LEU A 480 4.79 4.91 -24.05
N SER A 481 5.28 5.60 -23.02
CA SER A 481 4.52 6.69 -22.37
C SER A 481 4.20 7.82 -23.36
N CYS A 482 5.18 8.18 -24.19
CA CYS A 482 4.99 9.16 -25.26
C CYS A 482 3.96 8.67 -26.30
N ASP A 483 4.09 7.43 -26.79
CA ASP A 483 3.17 6.88 -27.79
C ASP A 483 1.73 6.76 -27.27
N LEU A 484 1.54 6.39 -26.00
CA LEU A 484 0.22 6.35 -25.38
C LEU A 484 -0.36 7.75 -25.17
N ALA A 485 0.45 8.75 -24.81
CA ALA A 485 0.02 10.15 -24.77
C ALA A 485 -0.45 10.64 -26.14
N LEU A 486 0.28 10.28 -27.20
CA LEU A 486 -0.13 10.55 -28.58
C LEU A 486 -1.44 9.87 -28.95
N VAL A 487 -1.63 8.60 -28.55
CA VAL A 487 -2.91 7.91 -28.76
C VAL A 487 -4.04 8.65 -28.05
N ARG A 488 -3.88 9.05 -26.79
CA ARG A 488 -4.90 9.78 -26.03
C ARG A 488 -5.26 11.11 -26.70
N SER A 489 -4.27 11.86 -27.20
CA SER A 489 -4.52 13.12 -27.90
C SER A 489 -5.29 12.93 -29.20
N LEU A 490 -5.09 11.81 -29.91
CA LEU A 490 -5.90 11.47 -31.07
C LEU A 490 -7.39 11.32 -30.75
N PHE A 491 -7.78 10.90 -29.54
CA PHE A 491 -9.20 10.83 -29.13
C PHE A 491 -9.74 12.20 -28.75
N THR A 492 -8.98 12.99 -28.00
CA THR A 492 -9.46 14.24 -27.40
C THR A 492 -9.42 15.42 -28.36
N ASN A 493 -8.57 15.37 -29.39
CA ASN A 493 -8.47 16.43 -30.39
C ASN A 493 -9.69 16.47 -31.33
N GLY A 494 -10.52 17.50 -31.16
CA GLY A 494 -11.71 17.80 -31.98
C GLY A 494 -11.44 17.93 -33.47
N ASN A 495 -10.23 18.26 -33.88
CA ASN A 495 -9.89 18.48 -35.28
C ASN A 495 -9.40 17.22 -35.98
N THR A 496 -8.87 16.26 -35.24
CA THR A 496 -8.32 15.00 -35.79
C THR A 496 -9.34 13.86 -35.79
N THR A 497 -10.15 13.74 -34.72
CA THR A 497 -11.23 12.75 -34.62
C THR A 497 -12.55 13.38 -34.21
N VAL A 498 -13.37 13.71 -35.21
CA VAL A 498 -14.77 14.11 -35.01
C VAL A 498 -15.69 12.90 -35.09
N PHE A 499 -16.74 12.87 -34.27
CA PHE A 499 -17.88 11.99 -34.58
C PHE A 499 -18.46 12.41 -35.94
N SER A 500 -18.56 11.46 -36.88
CA SER A 500 -19.26 11.72 -38.15
C SER A 500 -20.71 12.11 -37.90
N ASP A 501 -21.30 12.95 -38.77
CA ASP A 501 -22.70 13.40 -38.62
C ASP A 501 -23.71 12.24 -38.42
N PRO A 502 -23.62 11.10 -39.14
CA PRO A 502 -24.50 9.96 -38.89
C PRO A 502 -24.34 9.39 -37.47
N LEU A 503 -23.10 9.32 -36.96
CA LEU A 503 -22.81 8.80 -35.64
C LEU A 503 -23.25 9.79 -34.54
N LYS A 504 -23.07 11.10 -34.76
CA LYS A 504 -23.61 12.16 -33.88
C LYS A 504 -25.13 12.05 -33.76
N SER A 505 -25.84 11.96 -34.89
CA SER A 505 -27.30 11.83 -34.90
C SER A 505 -27.74 10.58 -34.16
N ALA A 506 -27.13 9.43 -34.45
CA ALA A 506 -27.51 8.16 -33.82
C ALA A 506 -27.25 8.15 -32.31
N LEU A 507 -26.16 8.79 -31.84
CA LEU A 507 -25.88 9.01 -30.44
C LEU A 507 -26.95 9.86 -29.76
N LEU A 508 -27.28 11.02 -30.32
CA LEU A 508 -28.27 11.92 -29.76
C LEU A 508 -29.66 11.30 -29.73
N ASP A 509 -30.04 10.55 -30.77
CA ASP A 509 -31.29 9.79 -30.83
C ASP A 509 -31.34 8.72 -29.73
N THR A 510 -30.23 8.02 -29.50
CA THR A 510 -30.10 7.00 -28.45
C THR A 510 -30.23 7.63 -27.06
N LEU A 511 -29.49 8.72 -26.79
CA LEU A 511 -29.48 9.39 -25.48
C LEU A 511 -30.79 10.12 -25.16
N SER A 512 -31.55 10.52 -26.18
CA SER A 512 -32.83 11.22 -26.03
C SER A 512 -34.05 10.32 -26.15
N ASP A 513 -33.86 9.00 -26.13
CA ASP A 513 -34.97 8.06 -26.07
C ASP A 513 -35.80 8.32 -24.80
N SER A 514 -37.04 8.76 -25.00
CA SER A 514 -37.98 9.07 -23.92
C SER A 514 -38.23 7.90 -22.96
N SER A 515 -38.02 6.65 -23.40
CA SER A 515 -38.14 5.47 -22.54
C SER A 515 -37.06 5.39 -21.48
N MET A 516 -35.91 6.04 -21.70
CA MET A 516 -34.77 6.09 -20.78
C MET A 516 -34.92 7.17 -19.71
N GLY A 517 -35.74 8.19 -19.98
CA GLY A 517 -36.12 9.19 -19.00
C GLY A 517 -35.02 10.18 -18.60
N PHE A 518 -33.95 10.32 -19.41
CA PHE A 518 -32.89 11.30 -19.13
C PHE A 518 -33.40 12.74 -19.28
N ASN A 519 -33.09 13.57 -18.29
CA ASN A 519 -33.32 15.01 -18.35
C ASN A 519 -32.20 15.68 -19.18
N PRO A 520 -32.49 16.28 -20.34
CA PRO A 520 -31.46 16.86 -21.20
C PRO A 520 -30.72 18.05 -20.57
N ASN A 521 -31.31 18.69 -19.55
CA ASN A 521 -30.73 19.83 -18.83
C ASN A 521 -29.96 19.41 -17.57
N ALA A 522 -29.71 18.12 -17.37
CA ALA A 522 -28.91 17.62 -16.26
C ALA A 522 -27.69 16.85 -16.79
N LYS A 523 -26.56 16.96 -16.10
CA LYS A 523 -25.30 16.32 -16.50
C LYS A 523 -25.45 14.79 -16.55
N LEU A 524 -25.08 14.18 -17.67
CA LEU A 524 -24.96 12.72 -17.83
C LEU A 524 -23.51 12.31 -17.54
N ARG A 525 -23.34 11.23 -16.79
CA ARG A 525 -22.05 10.59 -16.48
C ARG A 525 -21.83 9.42 -17.44
N PHE A 526 -20.68 9.42 -18.11
CA PHE A 526 -20.22 8.35 -19.01
C PHE A 526 -19.10 7.58 -18.32
N ARG A 527 -19.46 6.45 -17.70
CA ARG A 527 -18.51 5.58 -17.00
C ARG A 527 -17.90 4.57 -17.97
N SER A 528 -16.58 4.40 -17.89
CA SER A 528 -15.84 3.37 -18.63
C SER A 528 -16.42 1.98 -18.34
N SER A 529 -16.55 1.15 -19.37
CA SER A 529 -17.03 -0.23 -19.24
C SER A 529 -16.34 -1.12 -20.28
N THR A 530 -15.26 -1.79 -19.90
CA THR A 530 -14.50 -2.70 -20.79
C THR A 530 -14.93 -4.16 -20.64
N ASN A 531 -14.69 -5.00 -21.64
CA ASN A 531 -14.99 -6.44 -21.60
C ASN A 531 -13.96 -7.28 -20.84
N VAL A 532 -12.99 -6.64 -20.19
CA VAL A 532 -11.96 -7.29 -19.36
C VAL A 532 -12.13 -6.91 -17.90
N GLU A 533 -12.51 -5.65 -17.61
CA GLU A 533 -12.73 -5.17 -16.24
C GLU A 533 -14.00 -5.72 -15.59
N ASP A 534 -14.03 -5.65 -14.25
CA ASP A 534 -15.11 -6.16 -13.39
C ASP A 534 -15.59 -7.57 -13.79
N SER A 535 -14.63 -8.40 -14.24
CA SER A 535 -14.78 -9.80 -14.59
C SER A 535 -14.35 -10.70 -13.43
N ASP A 536 -14.47 -12.01 -13.62
CA ASP A 536 -14.07 -13.01 -12.63
C ASP A 536 -12.56 -12.96 -12.30
N ASP A 537 -11.75 -12.55 -13.28
CA ASP A 537 -10.29 -12.58 -13.18
C ASP A 537 -9.65 -11.19 -13.04
N PHE A 538 -10.38 -10.13 -13.39
CA PHE A 538 -9.81 -8.78 -13.47
C PHE A 538 -10.80 -7.68 -13.12
N ILE A 539 -10.46 -6.87 -12.11
CA ILE A 539 -11.31 -5.74 -11.65
C ILE A 539 -11.08 -4.48 -12.49
N GLY A 540 -9.83 -4.12 -12.78
CA GLY A 540 -9.49 -2.90 -13.51
C GLY A 540 -9.83 -1.58 -12.78
N ALA A 541 -9.94 -1.58 -11.45
CA ALA A 541 -10.22 -0.37 -10.66
C ALA A 541 -9.13 0.68 -10.83
N GLY A 542 -9.49 1.95 -11.03
CA GLY A 542 -8.51 3.04 -11.17
C GLY A 542 -7.70 3.04 -12.46
N LEU A 543 -7.98 2.16 -13.42
CA LEU A 543 -7.27 2.15 -14.71
C LEU A 543 -7.85 3.14 -15.73
N TYR A 544 -9.14 3.44 -15.61
CA TYR A 544 -9.90 4.19 -16.60
C TYR A 544 -10.65 5.36 -15.97
N ASP A 545 -10.65 6.49 -16.66
CA ASP A 545 -11.36 7.69 -16.26
C ASP A 545 -12.80 7.71 -16.76
N SER A 546 -13.64 8.49 -16.08
CA SER A 546 -15.04 8.70 -16.45
C SER A 546 -15.36 10.18 -16.43
N TYR A 547 -16.14 10.65 -17.42
CA TYR A 547 -16.43 12.07 -17.59
C TYR A 547 -17.93 12.34 -17.63
N SER A 548 -18.32 13.55 -17.23
CA SER A 548 -19.71 14.02 -17.39
C SER A 548 -19.82 15.00 -18.55
N GLY A 549 -20.97 14.96 -19.25
CA GLY A 549 -21.32 15.85 -20.37
C GLY A 549 -22.78 16.28 -20.34
N CYS A 550 -23.09 17.35 -21.06
CA CYS A 550 -24.41 17.97 -21.14
C CYS A 550 -25.10 17.63 -22.46
N LEU A 551 -26.29 17.02 -22.37
CA LEU A 551 -27.06 16.63 -23.55
C LEU A 551 -27.67 17.84 -24.27
N ALA A 552 -28.22 18.82 -23.55
CA ALA A 552 -28.76 20.05 -24.13
C ALA A 552 -27.71 20.81 -24.96
N ALA A 553 -26.51 21.01 -24.41
CA ALA A 553 -25.38 21.67 -25.08
C ALA A 553 -24.87 20.92 -26.32
N SER A 554 -25.30 19.67 -26.55
CA SER A 554 -24.87 18.87 -27.70
C SER A 554 -25.77 19.04 -28.94
N TYR A 555 -26.85 19.84 -28.83
CA TYR A 555 -27.77 20.13 -29.94
C TYR A 555 -27.48 21.45 -30.67
N ASP A 556 -26.93 22.45 -29.97
CA ASP A 556 -26.54 23.78 -30.48
C ASP A 556 -25.70 24.49 -29.41
N ASP A 557 -24.58 25.10 -29.80
CA ASP A 557 -23.64 25.80 -28.92
C ASP A 557 -24.28 27.01 -28.20
N ASN A 558 -25.45 27.46 -28.66
CA ASN A 558 -26.21 28.59 -28.09
C ASN A 558 -27.38 28.18 -27.20
N LEU A 559 -27.63 26.87 -26.99
CA LEU A 559 -28.80 26.37 -26.26
C LEU A 559 -28.41 25.72 -24.92
N GLY A 560 -28.85 26.35 -23.83
CA GLY A 560 -29.13 25.75 -22.52
C GLY A 560 -27.97 25.03 -21.82
N THR A 561 -27.56 25.56 -20.68
CA THR A 561 -26.51 24.92 -19.87
C THR A 561 -27.12 23.89 -18.91
N CYS A 562 -26.47 22.73 -18.74
CA CYS A 562 -26.84 21.76 -17.70
C CYS A 562 -26.45 22.23 -16.29
N ASP A 563 -25.75 23.36 -16.22
CA ASP A 563 -25.39 24.08 -15.01
C ASP A 563 -25.42 25.58 -15.35
N PRO A 564 -26.34 26.37 -14.77
CA PRO A 564 -26.49 27.79 -15.09
C PRO A 564 -25.25 28.65 -14.77
N ASN A 565 -24.28 28.11 -14.03
CA ASN A 565 -23.00 28.78 -13.75
C ASN A 565 -21.86 28.33 -14.67
N ASP A 566 -22.09 27.33 -15.52
CA ASP A 566 -21.11 26.80 -16.46
C ASP A 566 -21.31 27.47 -17.83
N ASN A 567 -20.41 28.40 -18.16
CA ASN A 567 -20.48 29.17 -19.41
C ASN A 567 -19.96 28.38 -20.63
N ASN A 568 -19.32 27.22 -20.43
CA ASN A 568 -18.84 26.37 -21.52
C ASN A 568 -19.07 24.88 -21.19
N PRO A 569 -20.33 24.43 -21.15
CA PRO A 569 -20.67 23.09 -20.70
C PRO A 569 -20.13 22.03 -21.66
N ARG A 570 -19.34 21.09 -21.14
CA ARG A 570 -18.80 19.95 -21.91
C ARG A 570 -19.93 19.19 -22.62
N THR A 571 -19.83 19.04 -23.95
CA THR A 571 -20.77 18.23 -24.74
C THR A 571 -20.67 16.73 -24.43
N VAL A 572 -21.71 15.95 -24.75
CA VAL A 572 -21.66 14.48 -24.58
C VAL A 572 -20.59 13.85 -25.46
N PHE A 573 -20.33 14.43 -26.65
CA PHE A 573 -19.29 13.96 -27.56
C PHE A 573 -17.88 14.15 -26.96
N SER A 574 -17.62 15.29 -26.34
CA SER A 574 -16.36 15.54 -25.63
C SER A 574 -16.19 14.59 -24.45
N ALA A 575 -17.25 14.38 -23.66
CA ALA A 575 -17.22 13.43 -22.54
C ALA A 575 -16.92 11.98 -23.00
N ILE A 576 -17.59 11.51 -24.05
CA ILE A 576 -17.35 10.17 -24.62
C ILE A 576 -15.90 10.01 -25.10
N ARG A 577 -15.37 10.99 -25.85
CA ARG A 577 -13.99 10.95 -26.35
C ARG A 577 -12.96 10.90 -25.24
N LYS A 578 -13.14 11.69 -24.18
CA LYS A 578 -12.25 11.66 -23.01
C LYS A 578 -12.33 10.30 -22.28
N THR A 579 -13.51 9.72 -22.15
CA THR A 579 -13.65 8.36 -21.57
C THR A 579 -13.03 7.29 -22.47
N TYR A 580 -13.09 7.42 -23.79
CA TYR A 580 -12.41 6.51 -24.72
C TYR A 580 -10.89 6.64 -24.69
N ALA A 581 -10.38 7.86 -24.56
CA ALA A 581 -8.95 8.11 -24.41
C ALA A 581 -8.36 7.35 -23.21
N SER A 582 -9.10 7.27 -22.10
CA SER A 582 -8.63 6.59 -20.89
C SER A 582 -8.38 5.09 -21.06
N PHE A 583 -8.94 4.46 -22.10
CA PHE A 583 -8.59 3.08 -22.47
C PHE A 583 -7.08 2.89 -22.70
N TYR A 584 -6.39 3.96 -23.09
CA TYR A 584 -4.95 4.01 -23.35
C TYR A 584 -4.18 4.79 -22.27
N ASN A 585 -4.71 4.86 -21.04
CA ASN A 585 -3.90 5.26 -19.89
C ASN A 585 -2.72 4.30 -19.71
N ASN A 586 -1.60 4.79 -19.20
CA ASN A 586 -0.36 4.02 -19.12
C ASN A 586 -0.55 2.71 -18.33
N ASN A 587 -1.12 2.82 -17.13
CA ASN A 587 -1.42 1.65 -16.30
C ASN A 587 -2.43 0.71 -16.96
N ALA A 588 -3.46 1.23 -17.64
CA ALA A 588 -4.45 0.41 -18.33
C ALA A 588 -3.84 -0.44 -19.45
N PHE A 589 -2.98 0.16 -20.27
CA PHE A 589 -2.29 -0.54 -21.36
C PHE A 589 -1.26 -1.53 -20.82
N LEU A 590 -0.45 -1.14 -19.83
CA LEU A 590 0.54 -2.02 -19.22
C LEU A 590 -0.10 -3.25 -18.58
N GLU A 591 -1.24 -3.11 -17.92
CA GLU A 591 -1.95 -4.25 -17.34
C GLU A 591 -2.44 -5.23 -18.41
N ARG A 592 -2.99 -4.74 -19.51
CA ARG A 592 -3.39 -5.59 -20.64
C ARG A 592 -2.18 -6.27 -21.28
N LEU A 593 -1.06 -5.57 -21.43
CA LEU A 593 0.19 -6.13 -21.94
C LEU A 593 0.77 -7.20 -21.00
N ARG A 594 0.74 -6.98 -19.68
CA ARG A 594 1.18 -7.92 -18.63
C ARG A 594 0.44 -9.26 -18.72
N HIS A 595 -0.86 -9.20 -19.00
CA HIS A 595 -1.70 -10.38 -19.19
C HIS A 595 -1.77 -10.89 -20.64
N GLN A 596 -0.96 -10.34 -21.55
CA GLN A 596 -0.92 -10.72 -22.97
C GLN A 596 -2.29 -10.61 -23.66
N VAL A 597 -3.08 -9.61 -23.26
CA VAL A 597 -4.40 -9.35 -23.82
C VAL A 597 -4.25 -8.85 -25.26
N ASP A 598 -5.04 -9.45 -26.15
CA ASP A 598 -5.12 -9.06 -27.56
C ASP A 598 -5.97 -7.79 -27.71
N GLU A 599 -5.32 -6.65 -27.98
CA GLU A 599 -5.96 -5.33 -28.16
C GLU A 599 -7.09 -5.34 -29.21
N GLY A 600 -7.07 -6.25 -30.18
CA GLY A 600 -8.13 -6.38 -31.18
C GLY A 600 -9.43 -6.99 -30.66
N LYS A 601 -9.39 -7.62 -29.47
CA LYS A 601 -10.53 -8.31 -28.85
C LYS A 601 -11.15 -7.53 -27.70
N VAL A 602 -10.60 -6.35 -27.38
CA VAL A 602 -10.98 -5.55 -26.22
C VAL A 602 -11.27 -4.11 -26.62
N GLY A 603 -12.02 -3.41 -25.78
CA GLY A 603 -12.39 -2.03 -26.04
C GLY A 603 -13.28 -1.45 -24.96
N MET A 604 -13.80 -0.25 -25.22
CA MET A 604 -14.50 0.56 -24.23
C MET A 604 -15.96 0.79 -24.65
N SER A 605 -16.88 0.20 -23.90
CA SER A 605 -18.29 0.57 -23.86
C SER A 605 -18.49 1.60 -22.74
N LEU A 606 -19.69 2.21 -22.65
CA LEU A 606 -19.98 3.23 -21.65
C LEU A 606 -21.27 2.93 -20.88
N LEU A 607 -21.20 2.91 -19.56
CA LEU A 607 -22.36 2.99 -18.70
C LEU A 607 -22.77 4.45 -18.53
N VAL A 608 -24.01 4.78 -18.89
CA VAL A 608 -24.56 6.14 -18.86
C VAL A 608 -25.67 6.25 -17.82
N HIS A 609 -25.57 7.24 -16.93
CA HIS A 609 -26.61 7.61 -15.96
C HIS A 609 -26.46 9.09 -15.59
N HIS A 610 -27.43 9.69 -14.87
CA HIS A 610 -27.26 11.06 -14.37
C HIS A 610 -26.12 11.19 -13.36
N SER A 611 -25.37 12.30 -13.41
CA SER A 611 -24.31 12.58 -12.45
C SER A 611 -24.86 12.76 -11.03
N PHE A 612 -24.06 12.44 -10.03
CA PHE A 612 -24.35 12.75 -8.62
C PHE A 612 -23.76 14.14 -8.33
N PRO A 613 -24.56 15.18 -8.09
CA PRO A 613 -24.03 16.51 -7.77
C PRO A 613 -23.47 16.51 -6.36
N ASP A 614 -22.22 16.97 -6.19
CA ASP A 614 -21.50 16.95 -4.91
C ASP A 614 -22.26 17.70 -3.81
N GLU A 615 -22.97 18.78 -4.15
CA GLU A 615 -23.77 19.57 -3.22
C GLU A 615 -24.98 18.82 -2.63
N LEU A 616 -25.38 17.70 -3.26
CA LEU A 616 -26.45 16.83 -2.78
C LEU A 616 -25.92 15.56 -2.09
N GLU A 617 -24.61 15.34 -2.06
CA GLU A 617 -24.03 14.17 -1.40
C GLU A 617 -24.00 14.37 0.11
N LEU A 618 -24.73 13.53 0.85
CA LEU A 618 -24.69 13.51 2.31
C LEU A 618 -23.58 12.59 2.82
N ALA A 619 -23.35 11.49 2.11
CA ALA A 619 -22.25 10.57 2.35
C ALA A 619 -21.91 9.79 1.08
N ASN A 620 -20.68 9.32 0.98
CA ASN A 620 -20.25 8.35 -0.01
C ASN A 620 -19.49 7.20 0.68
N GLY A 621 -19.41 6.06 0.02
CA GLY A 621 -18.70 4.92 0.60
C GLY A 621 -18.50 3.73 -0.32
N VAL A 622 -17.67 2.82 0.16
CA VAL A 622 -17.43 1.50 -0.43
C VAL A 622 -17.82 0.42 0.59
N ALA A 623 -18.31 -0.70 0.10
CA ALA A 623 -18.73 -1.82 0.91
C ALA A 623 -18.24 -3.13 0.31
N THR A 624 -17.75 -4.04 1.15
CA THR A 624 -17.49 -5.42 0.75
C THR A 624 -18.46 -6.36 1.45
N ILE A 625 -18.91 -7.39 0.74
CA ILE A 625 -19.63 -8.53 1.31
C ILE A 625 -18.86 -9.80 1.02
N ASP A 626 -18.46 -10.51 2.07
CA ASP A 626 -17.76 -11.79 2.01
C ASP A 626 -18.69 -12.92 2.43
N THR A 627 -19.07 -13.76 1.45
CA THR A 627 -19.97 -14.90 1.67
C THR A 627 -19.24 -16.18 2.07
N ARG A 628 -17.90 -16.20 1.97
CA ARG A 628 -17.07 -17.40 2.18
C ARG A 628 -17.09 -17.88 3.63
N GLY A 629 -17.32 -16.99 4.59
CA GLY A 629 -17.48 -17.34 6.01
C GLY A 629 -18.61 -18.34 6.28
N LEU A 630 -19.60 -18.47 5.39
CA LEU A 630 -20.62 -19.53 5.48
C LEU A 630 -20.08 -20.93 5.21
N ILE A 631 -18.97 -21.03 4.49
CA ILE A 631 -18.34 -22.28 4.06
C ILE A 631 -17.13 -22.62 4.95
N ASN A 632 -16.43 -21.60 5.48
CA ASN A 632 -15.16 -21.71 6.21
C ASN A 632 -15.28 -22.02 7.72
N GLU A 633 -16.32 -22.74 8.14
CA GLU A 633 -16.61 -23.03 9.57
C GLU A 633 -16.88 -21.81 10.48
N GLU A 634 -16.71 -20.56 10.01
CA GLU A 634 -17.03 -19.33 10.75
C GLU A 634 -18.55 -19.16 10.97
N GLY A 635 -19.37 -19.54 9.99
CA GLY A 635 -20.83 -19.62 10.09
C GLY A 635 -21.60 -18.31 9.89
N TYR A 636 -20.95 -17.26 9.39
CA TYR A 636 -21.56 -15.95 9.10
C TYR A 636 -20.98 -15.30 7.84
N ILE A 637 -21.73 -14.37 7.23
CA ILE A 637 -21.27 -13.46 6.19
C ILE A 637 -20.75 -12.19 6.88
N THR A 638 -19.67 -11.63 6.35
CA THR A 638 -19.14 -10.33 6.81
C THR A 638 -19.43 -9.23 5.80
N ILE A 639 -20.01 -8.12 6.24
CA ILE A 639 -20.16 -6.88 5.46
C ILE A 639 -19.26 -5.81 6.07
N THR A 640 -18.30 -5.29 5.32
CA THR A 640 -17.44 -4.18 5.76
C THR A 640 -17.86 -2.91 5.03
N LEU A 641 -18.17 -1.85 5.77
CA LEU A 641 -18.58 -0.55 5.25
C LEU A 641 -17.52 0.50 5.55
N VAL A 642 -17.18 1.31 4.55
CA VAL A 642 -16.25 2.42 4.66
C VAL A 642 -16.96 3.67 4.15
N SER A 643 -17.24 4.62 5.04
CA SER A 643 -18.07 5.80 4.73
C SER A 643 -17.32 7.10 4.99
N GLN A 644 -17.60 8.13 4.19
CA GLN A 644 -17.19 9.50 4.45
C GLN A 644 -18.34 10.49 4.23
N THR A 645 -18.32 11.60 4.98
CA THR A 645 -19.31 12.67 4.88
C THR A 645 -19.13 13.49 3.60
N GLY A 646 -20.25 13.83 2.95
CA GLY A 646 -20.23 14.64 1.73
C GLY A 646 -19.69 13.88 0.51
N ALA A 647 -19.10 14.63 -0.41
CA ALA A 647 -18.38 14.12 -1.58
C ALA A 647 -16.88 13.83 -1.32
N VAL A 648 -16.41 13.97 -0.07
CA VAL A 648 -15.01 13.72 0.30
C VAL A 648 -14.68 12.26 0.03
N SER A 649 -13.64 12.01 -0.77
CA SER A 649 -13.30 10.68 -1.25
C SER A 649 -12.96 9.70 -0.12
N VAL A 650 -13.54 8.49 -0.16
CA VAL A 650 -13.14 7.38 0.73
C VAL A 650 -11.91 6.62 0.22
N THR A 651 -11.63 6.68 -1.09
CA THR A 651 -10.54 5.93 -1.73
C THR A 651 -9.33 6.79 -2.07
N ASN A 652 -9.43 8.11 -2.01
CA ASN A 652 -8.28 9.00 -2.16
C ASN A 652 -8.56 10.35 -1.47
N PRO A 653 -8.56 10.39 -0.13
CA PRO A 653 -8.82 11.63 0.61
C PRO A 653 -7.71 12.65 0.34
N GLU A 654 -8.07 13.81 -0.22
CA GLU A 654 -7.13 14.90 -0.55
C GLU A 654 -6.60 15.66 0.69
N ASP A 655 -7.21 15.43 1.87
CA ASP A 655 -7.09 16.28 3.07
C ASP A 655 -6.69 15.51 4.34
N GLU A 656 -5.97 14.40 4.21
CA GLU A 656 -5.66 13.44 5.30
C GLU A 656 -6.94 12.90 6.01
N SER A 657 -8.12 13.05 5.41
CA SER A 657 -9.34 12.55 6.02
C SER A 657 -9.32 11.03 6.09
N THR A 658 -9.66 10.51 7.28
CA THR A 658 -9.80 9.08 7.51
C THR A 658 -11.29 8.76 7.48
N PRO A 659 -11.71 7.74 6.71
CA PRO A 659 -13.12 7.37 6.64
C PRO A 659 -13.53 6.55 7.86
N GLU A 660 -14.81 6.60 8.16
CA GLU A 660 -15.45 5.74 9.15
C GLU A 660 -15.49 4.31 8.64
N GLU A 661 -15.20 3.34 9.52
CA GLU A 661 -15.19 1.92 9.19
C GLU A 661 -16.10 1.14 10.12
N LEU A 662 -16.96 0.29 9.56
CA LEU A 662 -17.93 -0.53 10.29
C LEU A 662 -17.95 -1.95 9.73
N VAL A 663 -17.79 -2.94 10.60
CA VAL A 663 -17.94 -4.37 10.24
C VAL A 663 -19.28 -4.87 10.79
N ILE A 664 -20.07 -5.48 9.93
CA ILE A 664 -21.40 -6.03 10.22
C ILE A 664 -21.35 -7.55 9.97
N GLU A 665 -21.83 -8.34 10.93
CA GLU A 665 -21.95 -9.79 10.79
C GLU A 665 -23.40 -10.16 10.43
N VAL A 666 -23.59 -11.03 9.44
CA VAL A 666 -24.89 -11.59 9.08
C VAL A 666 -24.84 -13.09 9.35
N LEU A 667 -25.57 -13.53 10.38
CA LEU A 667 -25.62 -14.95 10.75
C LEU A 667 -26.31 -15.78 9.69
N SER A 668 -26.07 -17.09 9.67
CA SER A 668 -26.78 -18.06 8.82
C SER A 668 -28.32 -18.03 8.97
N SER A 669 -28.84 -17.46 10.05
CA SER A 669 -30.28 -17.20 10.25
C SER A 669 -30.82 -15.98 9.48
N GLY A 670 -29.96 -15.21 8.82
CA GLY A 670 -30.25 -13.91 8.21
C GLY A 670 -30.22 -12.73 9.20
N ALA A 671 -29.88 -12.96 10.47
CA ALA A 671 -29.84 -11.91 11.47
C ALA A 671 -28.64 -10.98 11.29
N ILE A 672 -28.90 -9.68 11.05
CA ILE A 672 -27.89 -8.63 10.89
C ILE A 672 -27.46 -8.06 12.25
N ARG A 673 -26.20 -8.28 12.63
CA ARG A 673 -25.56 -7.82 13.87
C ARG A 673 -24.66 -6.61 13.60
N ILE A 674 -25.18 -5.42 13.91
CA ILE A 674 -24.43 -4.16 13.86
C ILE A 674 -23.81 -3.88 15.24
N PRO A 675 -22.47 -3.70 15.36
CA PRO A 675 -21.80 -3.45 16.63
C PRO A 675 -22.28 -2.15 17.30
N SER A 676 -22.02 -1.99 18.61
CA SER A 676 -22.44 -0.80 19.37
C SER A 676 -21.64 0.46 19.01
N THR A 677 -20.47 0.29 18.40
CA THR A 677 -19.56 1.34 17.95
C THR A 677 -18.98 0.97 16.58
N VAL A 678 -18.45 1.96 15.87
CA VAL A 678 -17.71 1.76 14.63
C VAL A 678 -16.30 1.25 14.94
N ALA A 679 -15.69 0.53 14.00
CA ALA A 679 -14.31 0.04 14.13
C ALA A 679 -13.31 1.19 14.07
N ARG A 680 -13.57 2.18 13.19
CA ARG A 680 -12.85 3.45 13.12
C ARG A 680 -13.85 4.59 12.90
N TYR A 681 -13.62 5.72 13.56
CA TYR A 681 -14.41 6.94 13.36
C TYR A 681 -13.80 7.78 12.25
N SER A 682 -14.64 8.49 11.50
CA SER A 682 -14.15 9.54 10.59
C SER A 682 -13.54 10.70 11.39
N ASN A 683 -12.40 11.22 10.96
CA ASN A 683 -11.73 12.36 11.61
C ASN A 683 -12.30 13.74 11.23
N ILE A 684 -13.17 13.82 10.21
CA ILE A 684 -13.85 15.07 9.84
C ILE A 684 -15.15 15.30 10.62
N LEU A 685 -15.56 14.33 11.45
CA LEU A 685 -16.71 14.43 12.33
C LEU A 685 -16.31 14.70 13.79
N PRO A 686 -17.16 15.39 14.57
CA PRO A 686 -16.95 15.51 16.01
C PRO A 686 -16.86 14.13 16.69
N VAL A 687 -16.08 14.03 17.78
CA VAL A 687 -15.92 12.79 18.55
C VAL A 687 -17.27 12.15 18.89
N GLY A 688 -17.43 10.88 18.51
CA GLY A 688 -18.69 10.15 18.72
C GLY A 688 -19.68 10.24 17.56
N GLY A 689 -19.51 11.21 16.66
CA GLY A 689 -20.29 11.40 15.44
C GLY A 689 -20.27 10.17 14.52
N LYS A 690 -21.25 10.13 13.61
CA LYS A 690 -21.43 9.06 12.63
C LYS A 690 -21.69 9.65 11.26
N VAL A 691 -21.14 9.05 10.21
CA VAL A 691 -21.26 9.55 8.83
C VAL A 691 -22.72 9.52 8.36
N MET A 692 -23.45 8.47 8.70
CA MET A 692 -24.87 8.31 8.38
C MET A 692 -25.73 8.18 9.65
N THR A 693 -27.06 8.13 9.49
CA THR A 693 -28.00 8.00 10.60
C THR A 693 -27.78 6.68 11.33
N TRP A 694 -27.29 6.77 12.56
CA TRP A 694 -27.01 5.60 13.40
C TRP A 694 -28.28 5.08 14.08
N LYS A 695 -28.70 3.81 13.94
CA LYS A 695 -28.16 2.67 13.15
C LYS A 695 -28.96 2.38 11.87
N ASP A 696 -29.97 3.20 11.59
CA ASP A 696 -31.00 2.88 10.61
C ASP A 696 -30.42 2.83 9.19
N ASP A 697 -29.63 3.82 8.79
CA ASP A 697 -29.04 3.85 7.44
C ASP A 697 -28.10 2.66 7.20
N TYR A 698 -27.28 2.30 8.20
CA TYR A 698 -26.35 1.17 8.09
C TYR A 698 -27.10 -0.17 7.98
N ARG A 699 -28.23 -0.30 8.68
CA ARG A 699 -29.08 -1.49 8.57
C ARG A 699 -29.73 -1.56 7.19
N THR A 700 -30.31 -0.45 6.72
CA THR A 700 -30.92 -0.37 5.38
C THR A 700 -29.90 -0.67 4.30
N LEU A 701 -28.68 -0.12 4.40
CA LEU A 701 -27.60 -0.41 3.45
C LEU A 701 -27.19 -1.88 3.48
N ALA A 702 -27.03 -2.49 4.66
CA ALA A 702 -26.74 -3.93 4.77
C ALA A 702 -27.83 -4.80 4.13
N GLU A 703 -29.10 -4.45 4.31
CA GLU A 703 -30.23 -5.13 3.65
C GLU A 703 -30.20 -4.96 2.12
N MET A 704 -29.83 -3.78 1.62
CA MET A 704 -29.65 -3.54 0.18
C MET A 704 -28.49 -4.36 -0.39
N ILE A 705 -27.35 -4.42 0.30
CA ILE A 705 -26.19 -5.21 -0.11
C ILE A 705 -26.54 -6.71 -0.16
N LEU A 706 -27.28 -7.22 0.84
CA LEU A 706 -27.74 -8.62 0.83
C LEU A 706 -28.64 -8.92 -0.38
N LYS A 707 -29.57 -8.03 -0.75
CA LYS A 707 -30.39 -8.20 -1.96
C LYS A 707 -29.54 -8.23 -3.23
N VAL A 708 -28.52 -7.38 -3.33
CA VAL A 708 -27.58 -7.38 -4.46
C VAL A 708 -26.79 -8.69 -4.50
N SER A 709 -26.33 -9.18 -3.35
CA SER A 709 -25.64 -10.46 -3.21
C SER A 709 -26.53 -11.63 -3.65
N ASP A 710 -27.77 -11.69 -3.18
CA ASP A 710 -28.74 -12.71 -3.56
C ASP A 710 -29.01 -12.70 -5.07
N GLN A 711 -29.17 -11.51 -5.65
CA GLN A 711 -29.37 -11.35 -7.09
C GLN A 711 -28.11 -11.75 -7.88
N PHE A 712 -26.92 -11.43 -7.40
CA PHE A 712 -25.66 -11.86 -8.00
C PHE A 712 -25.56 -13.39 -8.02
N ALA A 713 -25.82 -14.05 -6.87
CA ALA A 713 -25.83 -15.50 -6.78
C ALA A 713 -26.86 -16.14 -7.71
N ALA A 714 -28.07 -15.56 -7.80
CA ALA A 714 -29.11 -16.04 -8.71
C ALA A 714 -28.73 -15.87 -10.19
N SER A 715 -27.98 -14.82 -10.52
CA SER A 715 -27.59 -14.48 -11.89
C SER A 715 -26.38 -15.28 -12.38
N THR A 716 -25.44 -15.61 -11.48
CA THR A 716 -24.17 -16.27 -11.81
C THR A 716 -24.13 -17.74 -11.42
N GLY A 717 -24.99 -18.17 -10.48
CA GLY A 717 -24.96 -19.50 -9.88
C GLY A 717 -23.87 -19.71 -8.82
N LYS A 718 -23.09 -18.67 -8.50
CA LYS A 718 -22.01 -18.74 -7.49
C LYS A 718 -22.59 -18.71 -6.07
N LEU A 719 -21.98 -19.51 -5.18
CA LEU A 719 -22.35 -19.59 -3.75
C LEU A 719 -21.24 -19.13 -2.80
N SER A 720 -20.02 -18.98 -3.32
CA SER A 720 -18.83 -18.51 -2.61
C SER A 720 -18.22 -17.39 -3.42
N TYR A 721 -18.19 -16.18 -2.87
CA TYR A 721 -17.66 -14.99 -3.55
C TYR A 721 -17.53 -13.82 -2.57
N VAL A 722 -16.72 -12.84 -2.98
CA VAL A 722 -16.67 -11.51 -2.37
C VAL A 722 -17.16 -10.49 -3.39
N LEU A 723 -18.06 -9.60 -3.01
CA LEU A 723 -18.45 -8.46 -3.84
C LEU A 723 -17.91 -7.16 -3.25
N ASP A 724 -17.46 -6.27 -4.13
CA ASP A 724 -17.16 -4.86 -3.86
C ASP A 724 -18.29 -4.00 -4.43
N LEU A 725 -18.80 -3.07 -3.62
CA LEU A 725 -19.92 -2.20 -3.96
C LEU A 725 -19.57 -0.75 -3.63
N GLU A 726 -19.95 0.16 -4.52
CA GLU A 726 -19.86 1.61 -4.27
C GLU A 726 -21.25 2.16 -4.00
N TYR A 727 -21.41 2.98 -2.96
CA TYR A 727 -22.69 3.58 -2.60
C TYR A 727 -22.58 5.07 -2.28
N LYS A 728 -23.73 5.75 -2.33
CA LYS A 728 -23.90 7.12 -1.86
C LYS A 728 -25.17 7.24 -1.02
N LYS A 729 -25.21 8.29 -0.19
CA LYS A 729 -26.43 8.78 0.44
C LYS A 729 -26.69 10.19 -0.10
N MET A 730 -27.83 10.38 -0.74
CA MET A 730 -28.19 11.62 -1.43
C MET A 730 -29.23 12.40 -0.65
N ALA A 731 -29.12 13.73 -0.69
CA ALA A 731 -30.21 14.64 -0.36
C ALA A 731 -31.29 14.62 -1.47
N PRO A 732 -32.53 15.03 -1.16
CA PRO A 732 -33.57 15.19 -2.19
C PRO A 732 -33.20 16.29 -3.20
N GLY A 733 -33.68 16.16 -4.43
CA GLY A 733 -33.60 17.20 -5.48
C GLY A 733 -32.72 16.86 -6.70
N GLY A 734 -31.97 15.76 -6.68
CA GLY A 734 -31.17 15.30 -7.84
C GLY A 734 -31.95 14.38 -8.79
N GLU A 735 -31.39 14.11 -9.99
CA GLU A 735 -32.03 13.23 -10.98
C GLU A 735 -31.80 11.73 -10.73
N VAL A 736 -30.78 11.36 -9.94
CA VAL A 736 -30.52 9.95 -9.60
C VAL A 736 -31.57 9.40 -8.63
N LEU A 737 -31.91 10.17 -7.59
CA LEU A 737 -32.90 9.83 -6.57
C LEU A 737 -33.59 11.12 -6.11
N ARG A 738 -34.74 11.43 -6.73
CA ARG A 738 -35.43 12.70 -6.50
C ARG A 738 -35.84 12.93 -5.05
N GLU A 739 -36.23 11.86 -4.36
CA GLU A 739 -36.62 11.88 -2.94
C GLU A 739 -35.41 11.81 -1.98
N GLY A 740 -34.19 11.65 -2.49
CA GLY A 740 -32.99 11.37 -1.68
C GLY A 740 -32.98 9.95 -1.11
N GLY A 741 -31.90 9.59 -0.41
CA GLY A 741 -31.73 8.27 0.20
C GLY A 741 -30.47 7.54 -0.24
N LEU A 742 -30.40 6.25 0.10
CA LEU A 742 -29.26 5.38 -0.23
C LEU A 742 -29.35 4.85 -1.67
N VAL A 743 -28.22 4.82 -2.35
CA VAL A 743 -28.04 4.32 -3.72
C VAL A 743 -26.78 3.49 -3.81
N ILE A 744 -26.85 2.34 -4.46
CA ILE A 744 -25.66 1.57 -4.85
C ILE A 744 -25.40 1.90 -6.31
N LYS A 745 -24.20 2.40 -6.63
CA LYS A 745 -23.83 2.90 -7.97
C LYS A 745 -22.91 1.97 -8.74
N GLN A 746 -22.42 0.92 -8.09
CA GLN A 746 -21.56 -0.09 -8.71
C GLN A 746 -21.57 -1.36 -7.86
N VAL A 747 -21.49 -2.51 -8.52
CA VAL A 747 -21.21 -3.81 -7.92
C VAL A 747 -20.25 -4.56 -8.83
N ARG A 748 -19.31 -5.28 -8.25
CA ARG A 748 -18.37 -6.16 -8.95
C ARG A 748 -17.90 -7.27 -8.04
N GLN A 749 -17.54 -8.40 -8.65
CA GLN A 749 -16.88 -9.48 -7.93
C GLN A 749 -15.41 -9.10 -7.68
N VAL A 750 -14.90 -9.38 -6.49
CA VAL A 750 -13.47 -9.36 -6.21
C VAL A 750 -12.92 -10.74 -6.60
N PRO A 751 -11.95 -10.83 -7.54
CA PRO A 751 -11.25 -12.07 -7.82
C PRO A 751 -10.61 -12.58 -6.54
N THR A 752 -10.98 -13.80 -6.17
CA THR A 752 -10.38 -14.50 -5.04
C THR A 752 -9.88 -15.83 -5.58
N PRO A 753 -8.60 -16.19 -5.36
CA PRO A 753 -8.13 -17.51 -5.73
C PRO A 753 -9.03 -18.57 -5.14
N ASP A 754 -9.26 -19.64 -5.90
CA ASP A 754 -10.00 -20.79 -5.39
C ASP A 754 -9.33 -21.27 -4.10
N GLN A 755 -10.11 -21.67 -3.09
CA GLN A 755 -9.55 -22.11 -1.80
C GLN A 755 -8.67 -23.35 -1.93
N ASP A 756 -8.80 -24.08 -3.04
CA ASP A 756 -7.99 -25.25 -3.38
C ASP A 756 -6.73 -24.89 -4.20
N ASP A 757 -6.57 -23.61 -4.59
CA ASP A 757 -5.40 -23.14 -5.31
C ASP A 757 -4.21 -23.03 -4.37
N THR A 758 -3.26 -23.94 -4.57
CA THR A 758 -2.11 -24.10 -3.71
C THR A 758 -0.83 -24.21 -4.52
N GLN A 759 0.24 -23.68 -3.95
CA GLN A 759 1.57 -23.71 -4.54
C GLN A 759 2.58 -24.31 -3.56
N ILE A 760 3.69 -24.80 -4.11
CA ILE A 760 4.78 -25.39 -3.34
C ILE A 760 5.62 -24.23 -2.76
N PRO A 761 5.79 -24.15 -1.44
CA PRO A 761 6.59 -23.09 -0.85
C PRO A 761 8.08 -23.26 -1.18
N TYR A 762 8.83 -22.18 -1.08
CA TYR A 762 10.26 -22.11 -1.33
C TYR A 762 10.99 -21.72 -0.05
N LEU A 763 11.94 -22.54 0.38
CA LEU A 763 12.82 -22.20 1.50
C LEU A 763 13.97 -21.34 0.98
N VAL A 764 14.17 -20.16 1.54
CA VAL A 764 15.30 -19.26 1.26
C VAL A 764 16.27 -19.27 2.43
N ASN A 765 17.55 -19.40 2.13
CA ASN A 765 18.59 -19.32 3.15
C ASN A 765 18.73 -17.90 3.68
N VAL A 766 18.25 -17.68 4.90
CA VAL A 766 18.56 -16.50 5.72
C VAL A 766 19.24 -17.02 6.98
N PRO A 767 20.57 -16.81 7.14
CA PRO A 767 21.28 -17.26 8.32
C PRO A 767 20.61 -16.75 9.60
N ALA A 768 20.27 -17.66 10.51
CA ALA A 768 19.54 -17.34 11.72
C ALA A 768 20.28 -17.85 12.95
N GLN A 769 20.28 -17.02 14.00
CA GLN A 769 20.82 -17.43 15.29
C GLN A 769 19.73 -18.07 16.13
N TYR A 770 20.07 -19.16 16.80
CA TYR A 770 19.16 -19.84 17.74
C TYR A 770 19.80 -20.01 19.10
N GLU A 771 18.99 -20.13 20.13
CA GLU A 771 19.44 -20.56 21.45
C GLU A 771 18.40 -21.45 22.12
N VAL A 772 18.77 -22.10 23.23
CA VAL A 772 17.84 -22.94 23.98
C VAL A 772 16.69 -22.10 24.53
N PHE A 773 15.47 -22.44 24.09
CA PHE A 773 14.23 -21.85 24.55
C PHE A 773 13.94 -22.26 25.99
N THR A 774 13.42 -21.31 26.77
CA THR A 774 13.19 -21.46 28.20
C THR A 774 11.76 -21.03 28.51
N GLY A 775 10.81 -21.89 28.16
CA GLY A 775 9.38 -21.64 28.27
C GLY A 775 8.60 -22.91 27.93
N GLU A 776 7.33 -22.75 27.58
CA GLU A 776 6.47 -23.89 27.25
C GLU A 776 6.29 -24.03 25.74
N VAL A 777 6.57 -25.23 25.20
CA VAL A 777 6.30 -25.58 23.80
C VAL A 777 5.20 -26.63 23.71
N VAL A 778 5.27 -27.64 24.58
CA VAL A 778 4.25 -28.68 24.72
C VAL A 778 3.54 -28.50 26.07
N LEU A 779 2.21 -28.42 26.02
CA LEU A 779 1.37 -28.29 27.21
C LEU A 779 1.65 -29.41 28.21
N ASP A 780 1.89 -29.03 29.47
CA ASP A 780 2.14 -29.95 30.60
C ASP A 780 3.34 -30.91 30.43
N GLU A 781 4.32 -30.56 29.59
CA GLU A 781 5.57 -31.33 29.44
C GLU A 781 6.37 -31.38 30.76
N GLU A 782 7.08 -32.49 31.00
CA GLU A 782 7.96 -32.63 32.16
C GLU A 782 9.17 -31.71 32.01
N VAL A 783 9.42 -30.86 33.01
CA VAL A 783 10.57 -29.95 33.02
C VAL A 783 11.79 -30.66 33.61
N ASP A 784 12.80 -30.89 32.77
CA ASP A 784 14.13 -31.35 33.19
C ASP A 784 15.13 -30.19 33.15
N ILE A 785 15.14 -29.38 34.21
CA ILE A 785 15.98 -28.18 34.27
C ILE A 785 17.48 -28.46 34.06
N PHE A 786 17.96 -29.66 34.40
CA PHE A 786 19.35 -30.04 34.15
C PHE A 786 19.63 -30.30 32.67
N ALA A 787 18.68 -30.87 31.92
CA ALA A 787 18.76 -30.99 30.47
C ALA A 787 18.85 -29.59 29.83
N PHE A 788 17.94 -28.68 30.21
CA PHE A 788 17.94 -27.30 29.73
C PHE A 788 19.23 -26.56 30.06
N HIS A 789 19.84 -26.82 31.22
CA HIS A 789 21.11 -26.21 31.59
C HIS A 789 22.29 -26.80 30.82
N ARG A 790 22.49 -28.12 30.84
CA ARG A 790 23.67 -28.76 30.24
C ARG A 790 23.70 -28.67 28.71
N LEU A 791 22.52 -28.54 28.08
CA LEU A 791 22.37 -28.38 26.64
C LEU A 791 22.28 -26.92 26.20
N LYS A 792 22.44 -25.96 27.11
CA LYS A 792 22.54 -24.55 26.73
C LYS A 792 23.56 -24.39 25.63
N SER A 793 23.08 -23.80 24.55
CA SER A 793 23.81 -23.68 23.30
C SER A 793 23.28 -22.51 22.51
N ARG A 794 24.15 -21.96 21.67
CA ARG A 794 23.86 -20.91 20.71
C ARG A 794 24.29 -21.38 19.34
N TRP A 795 23.39 -21.28 18.39
CA TRP A 795 23.56 -21.83 17.05
C TRP A 795 23.55 -20.71 16.03
N THR A 796 24.30 -20.90 14.95
CA THR A 796 24.09 -20.19 13.68
C THR A 796 23.71 -21.26 12.66
N ILE A 797 22.51 -21.13 12.10
CA ILE A 797 21.89 -22.09 11.20
C ILE A 797 21.74 -21.46 9.83
N GLU A 798 22.23 -22.15 8.80
CA GLU A 798 22.00 -21.85 7.39
C GLU A 798 21.36 -23.06 6.71
N THR A 799 20.48 -22.79 5.75
CA THR A 799 19.77 -23.80 4.97
C THR A 799 20.23 -23.81 3.52
N LEU A 800 19.82 -24.83 2.76
CA LEU A 800 19.75 -24.72 1.32
C LEU A 800 18.62 -23.75 0.92
N SER A 801 18.72 -23.20 -0.30
CA SER A 801 17.61 -22.49 -0.94
C SER A 801 16.95 -23.43 -1.95
N ILE A 802 15.78 -23.98 -1.61
CA ILE A 802 15.15 -25.08 -2.37
C ILE A 802 13.62 -24.97 -2.36
N PRO A 803 12.95 -25.45 -3.42
CA PRO A 803 11.50 -25.68 -3.37
C PRO A 803 11.19 -26.85 -2.41
N MET A 804 10.14 -26.70 -1.60
CA MET A 804 9.79 -27.61 -0.52
C MET A 804 8.97 -28.82 -1.00
N GLU A 805 9.50 -29.50 -2.02
CA GLU A 805 8.95 -30.73 -2.57
C GLU A 805 9.53 -31.96 -1.88
N ASN A 806 8.78 -33.07 -1.85
CA ASN A 806 9.23 -34.33 -1.25
C ASN A 806 10.60 -34.82 -1.77
N THR A 807 10.92 -34.56 -3.04
CA THR A 807 12.20 -34.93 -3.67
C THR A 807 13.39 -34.15 -3.14
N HIS A 808 13.18 -32.87 -2.80
CA HIS A 808 14.20 -32.00 -2.22
C HIS A 808 14.28 -32.16 -0.71
N LEU A 809 13.13 -32.27 -0.03
CA LEU A 809 13.05 -32.49 1.42
C LEU A 809 13.55 -33.87 1.86
N ALA A 810 13.61 -34.85 0.95
CA ALA A 810 14.30 -36.12 1.20
C ALA A 810 15.84 -36.01 1.22
N GLN A 811 16.37 -34.82 0.92
CA GLN A 811 17.78 -34.47 1.03
C GLN A 811 17.96 -33.53 2.21
N GLN A 812 19.19 -33.43 2.70
CA GLN A 812 19.53 -32.60 3.85
C GLN A 812 19.11 -31.13 3.65
N LEU A 813 18.44 -30.57 4.67
CA LEU A 813 17.89 -29.21 4.66
C LEU A 813 18.96 -28.14 4.93
N TYR A 814 19.90 -28.46 5.82
CA TYR A 814 20.88 -27.53 6.37
C TYR A 814 22.17 -27.49 5.55
N SER A 815 22.65 -26.29 5.24
CA SER A 815 23.92 -26.08 4.54
C SER A 815 25.08 -25.81 5.52
N SER A 816 24.79 -25.23 6.68
CA SER A 816 25.78 -24.97 7.75
C SER A 816 25.10 -24.94 9.12
N LEU A 817 25.71 -25.58 10.13
CA LEU A 817 25.32 -25.49 11.54
C LEU A 817 26.57 -25.26 12.39
N CYS A 818 26.70 -24.06 12.95
CA CYS A 818 27.79 -23.72 13.87
C CYS A 818 27.19 -23.58 15.29
N MET A 819 27.88 -24.06 16.33
CA MET A 819 27.34 -24.10 17.69
C MET A 819 28.39 -23.69 18.74
N GLU A 820 27.99 -22.85 19.68
CA GLU A 820 28.66 -22.61 20.98
C GLU A 820 27.87 -23.36 22.08
N TYR A 821 28.53 -24.18 22.89
CA TYR A 821 27.86 -25.10 23.82
C TYR A 821 28.66 -25.34 25.11
N ILE A 822 28.00 -25.90 26.13
CA ILE A 822 28.65 -26.32 27.37
C ILE A 822 29.28 -27.70 27.20
N ASP A 823 30.60 -27.79 27.40
CA ASP A 823 31.33 -29.04 27.62
C ASP A 823 31.88 -29.10 29.05
N ASP A 824 31.23 -29.89 29.89
CA ASP A 824 31.49 -29.99 31.32
C ASP A 824 31.57 -28.62 32.02
N ASP A 825 32.78 -28.13 32.30
CA ASP A 825 33.04 -26.94 33.11
C ASP A 825 33.52 -25.71 32.33
N HIS A 826 33.42 -25.75 31.00
CA HIS A 826 33.77 -24.64 30.11
C HIS A 826 32.81 -24.55 28.92
N ILE A 827 32.90 -23.43 28.20
CA ILE A 827 32.18 -23.19 26.95
C ILE A 827 33.14 -23.54 25.82
N ASP A 828 32.69 -24.40 24.91
CA ASP A 828 33.42 -24.74 23.69
C ASP A 828 32.57 -24.40 22.46
N SER A 829 33.18 -24.47 21.29
CA SER A 829 32.53 -24.15 20.04
C SER A 829 32.88 -25.17 18.96
N ILE A 830 31.86 -25.60 18.25
CA ILE A 830 32.00 -26.32 17.00
C ILE A 830 31.89 -25.29 15.88
N THR A 831 33.01 -24.98 15.23
CA THR A 831 33.00 -24.22 13.98
C THR A 831 32.48 -25.12 12.87
N CYS A 832 31.18 -24.99 12.63
CA CYS A 832 30.43 -25.47 11.48
C CYS A 832 30.60 -26.97 11.21
N VAL A 833 29.87 -27.80 11.97
CA VAL A 833 29.69 -29.22 11.67
C VAL A 833 28.41 -29.37 10.89
N VAL A 834 28.48 -29.03 9.60
CA VAL A 834 27.76 -29.73 8.54
C VAL A 834 28.63 -29.64 7.30
N ASP A 835 29.34 -30.72 6.97
CA ASP A 835 29.53 -31.03 5.56
C ASP A 835 28.24 -31.75 5.15
N PRO A 836 27.53 -31.36 4.09
CA PRO A 836 26.38 -32.11 3.59
C PRO A 836 26.72 -33.56 3.20
N HIS A 837 28.02 -33.90 3.13
CA HIS A 837 28.50 -35.27 3.01
C HIS A 837 28.86 -35.98 4.34
N ASN A 838 28.92 -35.25 5.48
CA ASN A 838 29.25 -35.80 6.80
C ASN A 838 28.08 -35.77 7.81
N SER A 839 26.86 -35.36 7.41
CA SER A 839 25.66 -35.74 8.17
C SER A 839 25.57 -37.27 8.15
N VAL A 840 25.54 -37.89 9.34
CA VAL A 840 25.62 -39.36 9.45
C VAL A 840 24.30 -40.00 9.01
N ALA A 841 23.19 -39.26 9.16
CA ALA A 841 21.87 -39.61 8.64
C ALA A 841 20.97 -38.36 8.51
N HIS A 842 20.23 -38.30 7.40
CA HIS A 842 19.09 -37.41 7.22
C HIS A 842 17.85 -38.28 6.96
N ALA A 843 16.70 -37.90 7.51
CA ALA A 843 15.43 -38.54 7.26
C ALA A 843 14.31 -37.51 7.08
N TYR A 844 13.37 -37.84 6.21
CA TYR A 844 12.18 -37.05 5.98
C TYR A 844 10.94 -37.94 5.91
N ASP A 845 9.91 -37.59 6.69
CA ASP A 845 8.60 -38.22 6.70
C ASP A 845 7.56 -37.23 6.12
N ASN A 846 7.05 -37.57 4.94
CA ASN A 846 6.06 -36.76 4.23
C ASN A 846 4.66 -36.82 4.85
N ILE A 847 4.34 -37.83 5.67
CA ILE A 847 3.04 -37.93 6.34
C ILE A 847 3.02 -37.04 7.58
N SER A 848 4.13 -37.03 8.31
CA SER A 848 4.27 -36.29 9.56
C SER A 848 4.88 -34.89 9.39
N GLN A 849 5.21 -34.50 8.14
CA GLN A 849 5.79 -33.19 7.76
C GLN A 849 7.04 -32.86 8.57
N TYR A 850 7.95 -33.83 8.63
CA TYR A 850 9.02 -33.90 9.62
C TYR A 850 10.35 -34.22 8.93
N ALA A 851 11.38 -33.43 9.19
CA ALA A 851 12.76 -33.71 8.82
C ALA A 851 13.64 -33.87 10.07
N SER A 852 14.61 -34.77 10.03
CA SER A 852 15.64 -34.89 11.06
C SER A 852 17.03 -35.03 10.48
N ASP A 853 17.97 -34.33 11.10
CA ASP A 853 19.39 -34.32 10.75
C ASP A 853 20.22 -34.71 11.98
N ILE A 854 21.08 -35.72 11.81
CA ILE A 854 21.81 -36.36 12.91
C ILE A 854 23.32 -36.29 12.70
N TRP A 855 24.04 -35.85 13.74
CA TRP A 855 25.50 -35.84 13.77
C TRP A 855 26.06 -36.23 15.13
N HIS A 856 27.28 -36.75 15.12
CA HIS A 856 27.98 -37.22 16.32
C HIS A 856 29.20 -36.33 16.60
N VAL A 857 29.39 -35.92 17.85
CA VAL A 857 30.52 -35.10 18.31
C VAL A 857 31.32 -35.88 19.34
N GLU A 858 32.52 -36.32 18.94
CA GLU A 858 33.42 -37.15 19.76
C GLU A 858 34.35 -36.33 20.65
N ASP A 859 34.75 -35.13 20.21
CA ASP A 859 35.73 -34.26 20.88
C ASP A 859 35.08 -33.44 22.02
N MET A 860 34.53 -34.12 23.02
CA MET A 860 33.98 -33.51 24.25
C MET A 860 34.12 -34.45 25.44
N ALA A 861 34.00 -33.93 26.66
CA ALA A 861 34.15 -34.72 27.89
C ALA A 861 33.18 -35.91 27.96
N ASN A 862 31.96 -35.75 27.44
CA ASN A 862 31.00 -36.83 27.22
C ASN A 862 30.41 -36.72 25.82
N ALA A 863 30.92 -37.49 24.87
CA ALA A 863 30.49 -37.49 23.46
C ALA A 863 28.97 -37.54 23.30
N ARG A 864 28.43 -36.70 22.40
CA ARG A 864 26.99 -36.51 22.17
C ARG A 864 26.64 -36.79 20.71
N THR A 865 25.49 -37.41 20.50
CA THR A 865 24.81 -37.44 19.20
C THR A 865 23.67 -36.45 19.25
N TYR A 866 23.70 -35.45 18.38
CA TYR A 866 22.65 -34.45 18.25
C TYR A 866 21.72 -34.84 17.10
N CYS A 867 20.43 -34.69 17.32
CA CYS A 867 19.37 -34.85 16.34
C CYS A 867 18.53 -33.58 16.35
N LEU A 868 18.62 -32.79 15.28
CA LEU A 868 17.82 -31.60 15.11
C LEU A 868 16.59 -31.95 14.27
N GLU A 869 15.41 -31.73 14.84
CA GLU A 869 14.14 -32.01 14.19
C GLU A 869 13.47 -30.71 13.73
N THR A 870 13.10 -30.69 12.45
CA THR A 870 12.27 -29.64 11.84
C THR A 870 10.88 -30.19 11.62
N THR A 871 9.92 -29.73 12.43
CA THR A 871 8.51 -30.12 12.34
C THR A 871 7.69 -29.08 11.60
N ASP A 872 6.42 -29.41 11.31
CA ASP A 872 5.43 -28.50 10.71
C ASP A 872 5.93 -27.87 9.39
N ILE A 873 6.60 -28.67 8.56
CA ILE A 873 7.11 -28.30 7.25
C ILE A 873 5.93 -28.24 6.25
N PRO A 874 5.52 -27.05 5.78
CA PRO A 874 4.40 -26.95 4.86
C PRO A 874 4.78 -27.52 3.49
N HIS A 875 3.95 -28.43 2.97
CA HIS A 875 4.10 -29.00 1.62
C HIS A 875 3.41 -28.17 0.54
N SER A 876 2.42 -27.37 0.95
CA SER A 876 1.70 -26.45 0.11
C SER A 876 1.24 -25.27 0.96
N VAL A 877 1.16 -24.11 0.33
CA VAL A 877 0.54 -22.90 0.89
C VAL A 877 -0.56 -22.45 -0.07
N SER A 878 -1.52 -21.64 0.39
CA SER A 878 -2.46 -21.01 -0.53
C SER A 878 -1.68 -20.17 -1.55
N ALA A 879 -2.17 -20.09 -2.79
CA ALA A 879 -1.64 -19.16 -3.79
C ALA A 879 -1.64 -17.69 -3.31
N THR A 880 -2.48 -17.35 -2.33
CA THR A 880 -2.56 -16.02 -1.70
C THR A 880 -1.60 -15.80 -0.53
N ASP A 881 -1.06 -16.87 0.07
CA ASP A 881 -0.12 -16.77 1.18
C ASP A 881 1.29 -16.47 0.68
N ASN A 882 2.18 -16.02 1.57
CA ASN A 882 3.60 -15.89 1.26
C ASN A 882 4.21 -17.30 1.08
N PRO A 883 4.62 -17.71 -0.14
CA PRO A 883 5.22 -19.01 -0.37
C PRO A 883 6.69 -19.04 0.01
N ILE A 884 7.30 -17.90 0.35
CA ILE A 884 8.71 -17.83 0.67
C ILE A 884 8.91 -17.94 2.17
N LEU A 885 9.59 -19.00 2.58
CA LEU A 885 9.83 -19.35 3.96
C LEU A 885 11.32 -19.24 4.26
N THR A 886 11.61 -18.93 5.52
CA THR A 886 12.95 -18.98 6.10
C THR A 886 12.99 -20.03 7.20
N ILE A 887 14.17 -20.37 7.73
CA ILE A 887 14.26 -21.37 8.81
C ILE A 887 13.47 -20.98 10.07
N THR A 888 13.29 -19.68 10.33
CA THR A 888 12.49 -19.17 11.46
C THR A 888 10.99 -19.40 11.29
N ASP A 889 10.56 -19.79 10.09
CA ASP A 889 9.17 -20.06 9.74
C ASP A 889 8.80 -21.54 9.87
N LEU A 890 9.79 -22.38 10.18
CA LEU A 890 9.65 -23.83 10.35
C LEU A 890 9.69 -24.19 11.83
N GLY A 891 9.15 -25.36 12.17
CA GLY A 891 9.07 -25.85 13.54
C GLY A 891 7.74 -25.51 14.24
N ARG A 892 7.67 -25.95 15.49
CA ARG A 892 6.45 -25.87 16.32
C ARG A 892 6.35 -24.52 17.01
N TYR A 893 5.15 -23.94 17.06
CA TYR A 893 4.93 -22.72 17.85
C TYR A 893 5.23 -22.93 19.33
N ALA A 894 6.00 -22.02 19.92
CA ALA A 894 6.09 -21.91 21.37
C ALA A 894 4.76 -21.37 21.93
N PHE A 895 4.35 -21.90 23.07
CA PHE A 895 3.03 -21.64 23.64
C PHE A 895 2.84 -20.14 23.93
N ASN A 896 1.74 -19.56 23.43
CA ASN A 896 1.44 -18.13 23.51
C ASN A 896 2.56 -17.20 23.00
N THR A 897 3.29 -17.62 21.96
CA THR A 897 4.25 -16.77 21.26
C THR A 897 4.11 -16.94 19.75
N ALA A 898 4.46 -15.91 18.97
CA ALA A 898 4.53 -16.01 17.52
C ALA A 898 5.77 -16.76 16.99
N LEU A 899 6.67 -17.19 17.88
CA LEU A 899 7.94 -17.81 17.53
C LEU A 899 7.78 -19.32 17.35
N LYS A 900 8.48 -19.86 16.36
CA LYS A 900 8.59 -21.31 16.13
C LYS A 900 9.91 -21.84 16.64
N CYS A 901 9.87 -23.04 17.19
CA CYS A 901 11.02 -23.72 17.77
C CYS A 901 11.38 -24.98 16.95
N LEU A 902 12.68 -25.22 16.82
CA LEU A 902 13.23 -26.50 16.40
C LEU A 902 13.37 -27.41 17.63
N THR A 903 13.22 -28.73 17.46
CA THR A 903 13.44 -29.69 18.55
C THR A 903 14.87 -30.20 18.48
N LEU A 904 15.58 -30.19 19.61
CA LEU A 904 16.93 -30.76 19.73
C LEU A 904 16.91 -31.95 20.68
N ASP A 905 17.05 -33.14 20.11
CA ASP A 905 17.26 -34.37 20.87
C ASP A 905 18.76 -34.69 20.94
N VAL A 906 19.23 -35.03 22.13
CA VAL A 906 20.65 -35.31 22.36
C VAL A 906 20.82 -36.63 23.09
N GLN A 907 21.54 -37.56 22.47
CA GLN A 907 21.96 -38.80 23.10
C GLN A 907 23.38 -38.67 23.65
N HIS A 908 23.57 -39.03 24.91
CA HIS A 908 24.86 -39.02 25.59
C HIS A 908 25.54 -40.39 25.53
N SER A 909 26.85 -40.41 25.26
CA SER A 909 27.63 -41.66 25.21
C SER A 909 27.79 -42.31 26.59
N GLN A 910 27.87 -41.50 27.64
CA GLN A 910 27.76 -41.92 29.02
C GLN A 910 26.48 -41.33 29.65
N PRO A 911 25.69 -42.11 30.42
CA PRO A 911 24.51 -41.56 31.09
C PRO A 911 24.85 -40.39 32.01
N VAL A 912 24.04 -39.35 31.97
CA VAL A 912 24.17 -38.13 32.79
C VAL A 912 23.11 -38.10 33.88
N THR A 913 23.35 -37.32 34.93
CA THR A 913 22.39 -37.16 36.03
C THR A 913 21.38 -36.03 35.73
N SER A 914 20.13 -36.28 36.07
CA SER A 914 18.99 -35.39 35.88
C SER A 914 18.07 -35.41 37.12
N ILE A 915 17.23 -34.39 37.26
CA ILE A 915 16.13 -34.34 38.23
C ILE A 915 14.86 -33.93 37.49
N SER A 916 13.78 -34.67 37.74
CA SER A 916 12.43 -34.35 37.27
C SER A 916 11.79 -33.24 38.10
N ASN A 917 10.98 -32.37 37.49
CA ASN A 917 10.07 -31.51 38.25
C ASN A 917 8.92 -32.28 38.93
N ARG A 918 8.52 -33.45 38.40
CA ARG A 918 7.49 -34.32 38.99
C ARG A 918 7.99 -35.17 40.16
N ASP A 919 9.28 -35.48 40.18
CA ASP A 919 9.96 -36.14 41.30
C ASP A 919 11.27 -35.41 41.63
N THR A 920 11.16 -34.41 42.49
CA THR A 920 12.28 -33.60 42.94
C THR A 920 13.11 -34.26 44.05
N SER A 921 12.69 -35.44 44.52
CA SER A 921 13.28 -36.13 45.67
C SER A 921 14.39 -37.13 45.29
N HIS A 922 14.47 -37.50 44.01
CA HIS A 922 15.41 -38.49 43.51
C HIS A 922 16.13 -38.04 42.24
N LEU A 923 17.44 -38.28 42.19
CA LEU A 923 18.25 -38.13 41.00
C LEU A 923 17.97 -39.31 40.07
N LYS A 924 17.77 -39.04 38.77
CA LYS A 924 17.65 -40.05 37.72
C LYS A 924 18.88 -40.03 36.80
N SER A 925 19.23 -41.19 36.26
CA SER A 925 20.25 -41.31 35.22
C SER A 925 19.57 -41.40 33.86
N VAL A 926 19.94 -40.50 32.94
CA VAL A 926 19.35 -40.41 31.60
C VAL A 926 20.45 -40.52 30.54
N SER A 927 20.11 -41.14 29.42
CA SER A 927 21.00 -41.20 28.24
C SER A 927 20.53 -40.28 27.12
N ASN A 928 19.31 -39.73 27.22
CA ASN A 928 18.74 -38.83 26.23
C ASN A 928 18.17 -37.61 26.93
N ASP A 929 18.42 -36.44 26.36
CA ASP A 929 17.83 -35.17 26.75
C ASP A 929 17.12 -34.56 25.53
N ARG A 930 16.10 -33.74 25.80
CA ARG A 930 15.36 -32.97 24.79
C ARG A 930 15.28 -31.52 25.23
N VAL A 931 15.56 -30.61 24.30
CA VAL A 931 15.33 -29.17 24.47
C VAL A 931 14.77 -28.58 23.18
N TYR A 932 14.36 -27.31 23.23
CA TYR A 932 13.85 -26.57 22.09
C TYR A 932 14.79 -25.42 21.76
N LEU A 933 14.96 -25.13 20.47
CA LEU A 933 15.76 -24.01 19.99
C LEU A 933 14.83 -22.97 19.38
N TRP A 934 14.90 -21.72 19.83
CA TRP A 934 14.14 -20.61 19.25
C TRP A 934 15.07 -19.58 18.59
N PRO A 935 14.56 -18.75 17.66
CA PRO A 935 15.32 -17.63 17.11
C PRO A 935 15.77 -16.68 18.21
N ARG A 936 17.07 -16.38 18.23
CA ARG A 936 17.70 -15.50 19.21
C ARG A 936 17.56 -14.04 18.76
N ASP A 937 17.12 -13.20 19.67
CA ASP A 937 17.11 -11.75 19.49
C ASP A 937 17.80 -11.09 20.71
N ASP A 938 18.98 -10.54 20.47
CA ASP A 938 19.85 -9.95 21.49
C ASP A 938 19.53 -8.48 21.80
N ALA A 939 18.67 -7.82 21.01
CA ALA A 939 18.42 -6.40 21.19
C ALA A 939 17.54 -6.18 22.44
N PRO A 940 18.03 -5.42 23.45
CA PRO A 940 17.19 -5.05 24.58
C PRO A 940 16.07 -4.13 24.07
N HIS A 941 14.82 -4.50 24.32
CA HIS A 941 13.67 -3.71 23.91
C HIS A 941 13.18 -2.85 25.08
N GLU A 942 12.78 -1.60 24.81
CA GLU A 942 12.26 -0.68 25.85
C GLU A 942 11.01 -1.24 26.59
N LYS A 943 10.33 -2.21 25.97
CA LYS A 943 9.12 -2.89 26.49
C LYS A 943 9.41 -4.24 27.13
N ASP A 944 10.67 -4.67 27.20
CA ASP A 944 11.04 -5.86 27.94
C ASP A 944 10.63 -5.68 29.42
N ILE A 945 9.96 -6.69 29.99
CA ILE A 945 9.36 -6.57 31.32
C ILE A 945 10.34 -7.12 32.35
N LEU A 946 10.94 -6.22 33.15
CA LEU A 946 11.79 -6.60 34.27
C LEU A 946 11.01 -7.47 35.26
N GLN A 947 11.63 -8.59 35.64
CA GLN A 947 11.18 -9.52 36.65
C GLN A 947 12.24 -9.59 37.74
N GLU A 948 11.79 -9.53 38.98
CA GLU A 948 12.63 -9.73 40.15
C GLU A 948 12.08 -10.89 40.97
N ARG A 949 12.98 -11.71 41.51
CA ARG A 949 12.64 -12.80 42.42
C ARG A 949 13.62 -12.85 43.57
N TYR A 950 13.10 -13.16 44.74
CA TYR A 950 13.88 -13.23 45.97
C TYR A 950 13.49 -14.46 46.77
N LEU A 951 14.50 -15.24 47.18
CA LEU A 951 14.32 -16.37 48.09
C LEU A 951 15.44 -16.37 49.15
N SER A 952 15.07 -16.62 50.40
CA SER A 952 16.01 -16.76 51.51
C SER A 952 15.72 -18.03 52.30
N GLN A 953 16.67 -18.97 52.33
CA GLN A 953 16.51 -20.26 53.00
C GLN A 953 17.86 -20.74 53.57
N ASN A 954 17.85 -21.28 54.78
CA ASN A 954 19.04 -21.88 55.43
C ASN A 954 20.27 -20.96 55.49
N GLY A 955 20.07 -19.64 55.62
CA GLY A 955 21.16 -18.66 55.67
C GLY A 955 21.74 -18.28 54.31
N MET A 956 21.20 -18.82 53.21
CA MET A 956 21.49 -18.40 51.84
C MET A 956 20.38 -17.48 51.32
N THR A 957 20.75 -16.49 50.54
CA THR A 957 19.81 -15.65 49.79
C THR A 957 20.11 -15.72 48.31
N VAL A 958 19.07 -15.77 47.48
CA VAL A 958 19.14 -15.68 46.03
C VAL A 958 18.23 -14.53 45.61
N ASP A 959 18.84 -13.52 44.99
CA ASP A 959 18.19 -12.34 44.43
C ASP A 959 18.46 -12.35 42.93
N THR A 960 17.44 -12.54 42.10
CA THR A 960 17.59 -12.68 40.66
C THR A 960 16.68 -11.72 39.91
N ALA A 961 17.26 -11.07 38.91
CA ALA A 961 16.60 -10.14 38.02
C ALA A 961 16.84 -10.57 36.56
N PHE A 962 15.76 -10.57 35.78
CA PHE A 962 15.75 -10.95 34.37
C PHE A 962 14.57 -10.30 33.65
N TYR A 963 14.49 -10.47 32.34
CA TYR A 963 13.44 -9.86 31.53
C TYR A 963 12.56 -10.91 30.86
N TYR A 964 11.25 -10.65 30.82
CA TYR A 964 10.30 -11.30 29.91
C TYR A 964 10.12 -10.46 28.65
N PRO A 965 9.80 -11.09 27.50
CA PRO A 965 9.36 -10.35 26.33
C PRO A 965 7.98 -9.70 26.58
N PRO A 966 7.60 -8.67 25.81
CA PRO A 966 6.28 -8.08 25.89
C PRO A 966 5.17 -9.08 25.48
N PRO A 967 3.93 -8.96 26.03
CA PRO A 967 2.81 -9.79 25.65
C PRO A 967 2.50 -9.78 24.14
N PRO A 968 2.14 -10.93 23.54
CA PRO A 968 1.49 -10.92 22.23
C PRO A 968 0.09 -10.28 22.32
N GLY A 969 -0.27 -9.46 21.33
CA GLY A 969 -1.66 -9.08 21.05
C GLY A 969 -2.43 -8.33 22.14
N GLY A 970 -1.78 -7.65 23.10
CA GLY A 970 -2.49 -6.91 24.15
C GLY A 970 -3.16 -7.81 25.21
N LEU A 971 -2.75 -9.08 25.31
CA LEU A 971 -3.11 -9.93 26.44
C LEU A 971 -2.54 -9.33 27.74
N ALA A 972 -3.40 -8.82 28.60
CA ALA A 972 -3.02 -8.09 29.81
C ALA A 972 -2.40 -8.95 30.94
N SER A 973 -2.18 -10.26 30.73
CA SER A 973 -2.01 -11.23 31.82
C SER A 973 -0.70 -12.01 31.79
N TRP A 974 0.44 -11.32 31.75
CA TRP A 974 1.73 -11.88 32.20
C TRP A 974 2.07 -11.44 33.64
N VAL A 975 1.56 -10.27 34.04
CA VAL A 975 1.98 -9.53 35.25
C VAL A 975 1.23 -9.97 36.53
N GLY A 976 0.36 -10.99 36.45
CA GLY A 976 -0.60 -11.30 37.53
C GLY A 976 -0.71 -12.76 37.96
N GLY A 977 0.17 -13.66 37.49
CA GLY A 977 0.22 -15.06 37.95
C GLY A 977 -1.07 -15.87 37.71
N ALA A 978 -1.86 -15.57 36.69
CA ALA A 978 -3.12 -16.30 36.44
C ALA A 978 -3.47 -16.48 34.95
N GLY A 979 -2.50 -16.42 34.01
CA GLY A 979 -2.89 -16.43 32.58
C GLY A 979 -1.93 -16.86 31.47
N ALA A 980 -0.60 -16.90 31.59
CA ALA A 980 0.27 -17.33 30.47
C ALA A 980 1.71 -17.70 30.92
N THR A 981 2.39 -18.60 30.19
CA THR A 981 3.77 -19.10 30.47
C THR A 981 4.89 -18.34 29.73
N ALA A 982 5.68 -17.51 30.43
CA ALA A 982 6.53 -16.48 29.82
C ALA A 982 7.96 -16.98 29.64
N PRO A 983 8.57 -16.86 28.46
CA PRO A 983 9.94 -17.28 28.27
C PRO A 983 10.95 -16.26 28.80
N LEU A 984 12.16 -16.69 29.12
CA LEU A 984 13.27 -15.77 29.40
C LEU A 984 13.66 -15.01 28.13
N LYS A 985 13.69 -13.67 28.19
CA LYS A 985 14.27 -12.83 27.14
C LYS A 985 15.77 -12.64 27.35
N ARG A 986 16.18 -12.22 28.55
CA ARG A 986 17.58 -12.05 28.93
C ARG A 986 17.76 -11.94 30.44
N TRP A 987 18.95 -12.25 30.93
CA TRP A 987 19.36 -12.02 32.31
C TRP A 987 19.72 -10.55 32.54
N GLU A 988 19.42 -10.03 33.73
CA GLU A 988 20.00 -8.78 34.23
C GLU A 988 21.15 -9.11 35.19
N GLN A 989 20.83 -9.79 36.29
CA GLN A 989 21.80 -10.20 37.30
C GLN A 989 21.19 -11.19 38.29
N THR A 990 21.98 -12.16 38.76
CA THR A 990 21.68 -12.94 39.98
C THR A 990 22.75 -12.71 41.04
N THR A 991 22.36 -12.47 42.28
CA THR A 991 23.25 -12.35 43.44
C THR A 991 22.91 -13.41 44.48
N ILE A 992 23.91 -14.23 44.83
CA ILE A 992 23.77 -15.29 45.83
C ILE A 992 24.66 -14.95 47.02
N THR A 993 24.09 -14.88 48.21
CA THR A 993 24.83 -14.58 49.45
C THR A 993 24.67 -15.69 50.48
N GLY A 994 25.60 -15.75 51.45
CA GLY A 994 25.60 -16.73 52.53
C GLY A 994 26.23 -18.09 52.17
N LEU A 995 26.55 -18.32 50.89
CA LEU A 995 27.20 -19.56 50.44
C LEU A 995 28.74 -19.49 50.46
N THR A 996 29.32 -18.32 50.20
CA THR A 996 30.77 -18.05 50.18
C THR A 996 31.10 -16.83 51.03
N SER A 997 32.40 -16.56 51.25
CA SER A 997 32.84 -15.38 52.02
C SER A 997 32.48 -14.04 51.35
N GLU A 998 32.39 -14.03 50.02
CA GLU A 998 31.91 -12.92 49.20
C GLU A 998 30.63 -13.31 48.43
N PRO A 999 29.75 -12.36 48.08
CA PRO A 999 28.60 -12.63 47.22
C PRO A 999 29.00 -13.18 45.84
N ILE A 1000 28.27 -14.18 45.36
CA ILE A 1000 28.39 -14.67 43.98
C ILE A 1000 27.49 -13.81 43.10
N VAL A 1001 28.04 -13.16 42.09
CA VAL A 1001 27.28 -12.33 41.14
C VAL A 1001 27.38 -12.96 39.75
N LEU A 1002 26.22 -13.27 39.16
CA LEU A 1002 26.11 -13.92 37.86
C LEU A 1002 25.39 -13.00 36.86
N LYS A 1003 25.94 -12.89 35.65
CA LYS A 1003 25.36 -12.14 34.51
C LYS A 1003 25.42 -12.94 33.22
N GLY A 1004 26.29 -13.95 33.15
CA GLY A 1004 26.47 -14.79 31.97
C GLY A 1004 25.21 -15.56 31.60
N TYR A 1005 25.03 -15.80 30.29
CA TYR A 1005 24.00 -16.70 29.79
C TYR A 1005 24.27 -18.12 30.31
N TYR A 1006 25.46 -18.68 30.06
CA TYR A 1006 25.77 -20.09 30.38
C TYR A 1006 25.80 -20.41 31.89
N SER A 1007 26.02 -19.44 32.76
CA SER A 1007 26.03 -19.62 34.22
C SER A 1007 24.64 -19.67 34.86
N GLN A 1008 23.57 -19.40 34.10
CA GLN A 1008 22.21 -19.23 34.62
C GLN A 1008 21.16 -19.84 33.68
N THR A 1009 20.27 -20.66 34.23
CA THR A 1009 19.10 -21.22 33.53
C THR A 1009 17.83 -20.94 34.31
N LEU A 1010 16.78 -20.52 33.59
CA LEU A 1010 15.40 -20.43 34.05
C LEU A 1010 14.58 -21.41 33.21
N HIS A 1011 13.64 -22.11 33.84
CA HIS A 1011 12.53 -22.74 33.14
C HIS A 1011 11.26 -22.63 33.98
N PRO A 1012 10.23 -21.89 33.52
CA PRO A 1012 8.94 -21.84 34.20
C PRO A 1012 8.10 -23.08 33.88
N GLU A 1013 7.22 -23.46 34.80
CA GLU A 1013 6.10 -24.36 34.51
C GLU A 1013 4.91 -23.59 33.92
N HIS A 1014 3.86 -24.31 33.53
CA HIS A 1014 2.63 -23.72 33.01
C HIS A 1014 2.11 -22.59 33.92
N HIS A 1015 1.85 -21.42 33.35
CA HIS A 1015 1.47 -20.16 34.02
C HIS A 1015 2.50 -19.54 34.97
N ASN A 1016 3.77 -19.97 34.94
CA ASN A 1016 4.84 -19.52 35.84
C ASN A 1016 4.48 -19.66 37.33
N PHE A 1017 3.59 -20.59 37.69
CA PHE A 1017 3.26 -20.83 39.11
C PHE A 1017 4.45 -21.38 39.88
N VAL A 1018 5.31 -22.10 39.20
CA VAL A 1018 6.58 -22.64 39.69
C VAL A 1018 7.64 -22.29 38.65
N GLU A 1019 8.76 -21.76 39.12
CA GLU A 1019 9.91 -21.40 38.30
C GLU A 1019 11.14 -22.15 38.81
N HIS A 1020 11.83 -22.84 37.90
CA HIS A 1020 13.04 -23.62 38.19
C HIS A 1020 14.27 -22.86 37.72
N TYR A 1021 15.28 -22.80 38.57
CA TYR A 1021 16.55 -22.15 38.29
C TYR A 1021 17.72 -23.11 38.52
N ILE A 1022 18.72 -23.03 37.67
CA ILE A 1022 20.07 -23.57 37.92
C ILE A 1022 21.08 -22.44 37.76
N PHE A 1023 21.94 -22.32 38.74
CA PHE A 1023 23.11 -21.44 38.70
C PHE A 1023 24.37 -22.29 38.79
N GLU A 1024 25.28 -22.12 37.83
CA GLU A 1024 26.60 -22.77 37.79
C GLU A 1024 27.69 -21.69 37.78
N PRO A 1025 28.17 -21.26 38.96
CA PRO A 1025 29.12 -20.14 39.06
C PRO A 1025 30.44 -20.36 38.32
N GLN A 1026 30.82 -21.61 38.05
CA GLN A 1026 32.05 -21.92 37.31
C GLN A 1026 32.01 -21.43 35.87
N LEU A 1027 30.82 -21.31 35.28
CA LEU A 1027 30.62 -20.81 33.91
C LEU A 1027 30.48 -19.28 33.85
N GLU A 1028 30.60 -18.57 34.98
CA GLU A 1028 30.47 -17.11 35.00
C GLU A 1028 31.77 -16.42 34.55
N PRO A 1029 31.73 -15.60 33.49
CA PRO A 1029 32.91 -14.87 33.04
C PRO A 1029 33.44 -13.91 34.11
N GLY A 1030 34.69 -14.11 34.52
CA GLY A 1030 35.38 -13.20 35.44
C GLY A 1030 35.04 -13.36 36.92
N LEU A 1031 34.38 -14.46 37.32
CA LEU A 1031 34.15 -14.75 38.75
C LEU A 1031 35.48 -15.00 39.48
N SER A 1032 35.56 -14.55 40.73
CA SER A 1032 36.77 -14.66 41.56
C SER A 1032 37.22 -16.12 41.74
N SER A 1033 38.53 -16.38 41.55
CA SER A 1033 39.12 -17.69 41.81
C SER A 1033 38.98 -18.14 43.27
N ASP A 1034 38.87 -17.20 44.21
CA ASP A 1034 38.67 -17.50 45.64
C ASP A 1034 37.26 -18.04 45.88
N ILE A 1035 36.24 -17.44 45.24
CA ILE A 1035 34.86 -17.94 45.27
C ILE A 1035 34.80 -19.35 44.68
N LEU A 1036 35.40 -19.57 43.51
CA LEU A 1036 35.44 -20.89 42.87
C LEU A 1036 36.14 -21.94 43.73
N ALA A 1037 37.24 -21.58 44.40
CA ALA A 1037 37.95 -22.47 45.32
C ALA A 1037 37.11 -22.83 46.56
N GLU A 1038 36.37 -21.87 47.12
CA GLU A 1038 35.45 -22.12 48.23
C GLU A 1038 34.30 -23.07 47.84
N LEU A 1039 33.69 -22.85 46.67
CA LEU A 1039 32.62 -23.71 46.16
C LEU A 1039 33.12 -25.13 45.93
N LYS A 1040 34.30 -25.28 45.32
CA LYS A 1040 34.95 -26.58 45.13
C LYS A 1040 35.27 -27.27 46.45
N ALA A 1041 35.74 -26.54 47.46
CA ALA A 1041 36.00 -27.10 48.79
C ALA A 1041 34.72 -27.57 49.51
N LYS A 1042 33.57 -26.99 49.16
CA LYS A 1042 32.24 -27.38 49.66
C LYS A 1042 31.55 -28.44 48.80
N ASP A 1043 32.20 -28.92 47.73
CA ASP A 1043 31.61 -29.80 46.72
C ASP A 1043 30.30 -29.24 46.17
N ILE A 1044 30.33 -27.99 45.69
CA ILE A 1044 29.19 -27.31 45.09
C ILE A 1044 29.56 -26.92 43.66
N ARG A 1045 28.82 -27.48 42.71
CA ARG A 1045 28.86 -27.14 41.29
C ARG A 1045 27.60 -26.40 40.88
N TYR A 1046 26.43 -26.96 41.20
CA TYR A 1046 25.13 -26.37 40.86
C TYR A 1046 24.42 -25.85 42.11
N ILE A 1047 23.80 -24.68 41.97
CA ILE A 1047 22.85 -24.14 42.95
C ILE A 1047 21.48 -24.17 42.26
N ARG A 1048 20.62 -25.09 42.69
CA ARG A 1048 19.26 -25.23 42.16
C ARG A 1048 18.30 -24.46 43.04
N VAL A 1049 17.41 -23.70 42.41
CA VAL A 1049 16.36 -22.96 43.10
C VAL A 1049 15.01 -23.29 42.49
N ILE A 1050 14.04 -23.60 43.31
CA ILE A 1050 12.62 -23.68 42.93
C ILE A 1050 11.92 -22.53 43.62
N MET A 1051 11.19 -21.72 42.85
CA MET A 1051 10.37 -20.64 43.37
C MET A 1051 8.92 -20.90 42.99
N ALA A 1052 8.09 -21.13 43.99
CA ALA A 1052 6.66 -21.36 43.83
C ALA A 1052 5.88 -20.12 44.28
N SER A 1053 4.86 -19.74 43.53
CA SER A 1053 3.99 -18.57 43.81
C SER A 1053 3.36 -18.59 45.21
N ASN A 1054 3.14 -19.77 45.78
CA ASN A 1054 2.59 -19.96 47.13
C ASN A 1054 3.67 -20.04 48.23
N ASN A 1055 4.97 -19.93 47.88
CA ASN A 1055 6.16 -20.14 48.71
C ASN A 1055 6.29 -21.50 49.42
N ALA A 1056 5.26 -22.35 49.43
CA ALA A 1056 5.24 -23.61 50.17
C ALA A 1056 6.17 -24.67 49.55
N GLU A 1057 6.38 -24.60 48.23
CA GLU A 1057 7.20 -25.53 47.45
C GLU A 1057 8.57 -24.94 47.07
N SER A 1058 8.92 -23.77 47.60
CA SER A 1058 10.19 -23.10 47.29
C SER A 1058 11.38 -23.71 48.03
N LEU A 1059 12.50 -23.90 47.33
CA LEU A 1059 13.65 -24.64 47.83
C LEU A 1059 14.96 -24.16 47.21
N ILE A 1060 16.03 -24.08 48.02
CA ILE A 1060 17.41 -23.93 47.57
C ILE A 1060 18.17 -25.22 47.88
N THR A 1061 18.66 -25.91 46.84
CA THR A 1061 19.56 -27.07 46.97
C THR A 1061 20.89 -26.84 46.27
N THR A 1062 21.94 -27.49 46.76
CA THR A 1062 23.27 -27.47 46.15
C THR A 1062 23.65 -28.90 45.75
N HIS A 1063 24.33 -29.02 44.61
CA HIS A 1063 24.75 -30.30 44.06
C HIS A 1063 26.23 -30.24 43.68
N GLY A 1064 26.98 -31.30 44.00
CA GLY A 1064 28.43 -31.38 43.80
C GLY A 1064 28.86 -31.85 42.42
N PHE A 1065 30.15 -32.18 42.29
CA PHE A 1065 30.77 -32.57 41.02
C PHE A 1065 30.52 -34.05 40.66
N ASP A 1066 30.27 -34.92 41.64
CA ASP A 1066 30.02 -36.34 41.45
C ASP A 1066 28.56 -36.64 41.87
N ILE A 1067 27.62 -36.39 40.95
CA ILE A 1067 26.16 -36.48 41.22
C ILE A 1067 25.67 -37.95 41.16
N LYS A 1068 26.27 -38.82 41.97
CA LYS A 1068 25.88 -40.24 42.10
C LYS A 1068 24.88 -40.50 43.21
#